data_AF-A0A931P4J7-F1
#
_entry.id   AF-A0A931P4J7-F1
#
_cell.length_a   1.000
_cell.length_b   1.000
_cell.length_c   1.000
_cell.angle_alpha   90.00
_cell.angle_beta   90.00
_cell.angle_gamma   90.00
#
_symmetry.space_group_name_H-M   'P 1'
#
loop_
_entity.id
_entity.type
_entity.pdbx_description
1 polymer ?
#
loop_
_entity_poly.entity_id
_entity_poly.type
_entity_poly.pdbx_seq_one_letter_code
_entity_poly.pdbx_strand_id
1 'polypeptide(L)'
;MEIPGRGHEDLRRRRHRGFDLPSFGIDSRGRQRRSDQTRDPGPGPHACRRTPAYRFRNGLAVTESGFGTGSLERFGRIPDKDRSWTVGAGADSGGFVRLVRCRTSRHVACHTRGTSNRLWGEACRRGYGKMTCVGLASIRRIYWSLVSATVCSLALSLPSGFGQAGAKPATPAAAPKLDEPLLTRAPFDRLVLKDAAVVPVEPLAPRPLPTPKKYARRPPSRKKSAELEAREKEIEKDPAIRLFVMPLEGDGLEYAVYREDITDIVYFEDMLLQEADRLITAGDYAKAFEHILFVQNRDPKWRGLADTHRRLLIAEARQRFDQGDLMAGLQFVNEALARNPKDDQARALAIEGLGKLGEIDLAAGRYERARESQSRMRSIDANAPAAKSLAEKLLEVARTIMSQAPQDRPERLDRLNEAYRAWPETEGLSAARSEAMVRWPTVNVAVQEAISDTPRPWGASPAQARAADLTFRPLLEELRESSYKGEPPGQIAARYELVDLTTGELTLKPDARWSDGRNVNSRDVVATLTSWAQPASPAYHGTWAGIVESVAAVDDRKIRVKFTRPVLQPDFWFLRAVMPAETAFSAIVPPETWIGSGDFRWLGNRVESQAAESTFERQPGLDAGPFRVRELVFEDDRDAWQALLDSRVDLIEHVPSDLLLDRVPPTVAVATSPSPDVHLIAIDGRVPILANRSFRRGLAYALNRQELFEEQFLGRAPRPDEFLADGAFAKGTAWDDTEVRPVPFDPAMARLLFASAKRELKITKISLTLDYPARPDIARVAAKIADSLSGFGIEIKLKRWQAGELEESLRSGKPFELAWRTVSPSMDHFLIGGLIAPAIYAPPQSGGLAALASPVILSQVLSLERAFIETEVRAQARFIDRLVRQELPLIPLWQVPHRYAWRKDLTGVRPNSDRLYHNVREWSVRPAAEAKSP
;
A
#
# COMPACT_ATOMS: atom_id res chain seq x y z
N MET A 1 -26.47 -14.59 -55.91
CA MET A 1 -27.72 -14.09 -56.52
C MET A 1 -28.25 -12.94 -55.70
N GLU A 2 -29.20 -12.18 -56.24
CA GLU A 2 -29.38 -10.76 -55.94
C GLU A 2 -30.15 -10.42 -54.65
N ILE A 3 -29.80 -9.25 -54.11
CA ILE A 3 -30.61 -8.36 -53.24
C ILE A 3 -31.60 -7.58 -54.14
N PRO A 4 -32.75 -6.99 -53.68
CA PRO A 4 -32.75 -5.96 -52.63
C PRO A 4 -34.08 -5.74 -51.84
N GLY A 5 -34.12 -4.68 -51.02
CA GLY A 5 -35.34 -4.13 -50.40
C GLY A 5 -35.08 -3.36 -49.09
N ARG A 6 -34.33 -2.25 -49.08
CA ARG A 6 -34.82 -0.85 -49.25
C ARG A 6 -35.99 -0.45 -48.33
N GLY A 7 -35.78 0.60 -47.51
CA GLY A 7 -36.85 1.22 -46.70
C GLY A 7 -36.35 2.27 -45.69
N HIS A 8 -35.82 3.41 -46.16
CA HIS A 8 -35.65 4.60 -45.31
C HIS A 8 -36.99 5.32 -45.14
N GLU A 9 -37.30 5.84 -43.95
CA GLU A 9 -37.60 7.28 -43.77
C GLU A 9 -37.54 7.71 -42.28
N ASP A 10 -37.80 8.99 -42.00
CA ASP A 10 -37.26 9.74 -40.85
C ASP A 10 -38.35 10.61 -40.16
N LEU A 11 -37.95 11.41 -39.16
CA LEU A 11 -38.57 12.65 -38.64
C LEU A 11 -39.50 12.60 -37.40
N ARG A 12 -38.85 12.82 -36.25
CA ARG A 12 -39.13 13.93 -35.28
C ARG A 12 -40.46 13.99 -34.47
N ARG A 13 -40.28 13.84 -33.15
CA ARG A 13 -40.74 14.74 -32.05
C ARG A 13 -42.25 15.06 -31.87
N ARG A 14 -42.80 14.73 -30.69
CA ARG A 14 -43.22 15.73 -29.65
C ARG A 14 -43.66 15.12 -28.28
N ARG A 15 -42.96 15.56 -27.22
CA ARG A 15 -43.39 15.88 -25.83
C ARG A 15 -44.39 15.01 -25.02
N HIS A 16 -43.92 14.63 -23.82
CA HIS A 16 -44.61 14.53 -22.51
C HIS A 16 -45.93 13.76 -22.35
N ARG A 17 -45.90 12.74 -21.49
CA ARG A 17 -46.58 12.72 -20.16
C ARG A 17 -45.68 11.98 -19.16
N GLY A 18 -45.81 12.27 -17.86
CA GLY A 18 -45.19 11.48 -16.80
C GLY A 18 -46.21 10.52 -16.17
N PHE A 19 -45.74 9.57 -15.35
CA PHE A 19 -46.55 8.78 -14.42
C PHE A 19 -45.70 8.30 -13.23
N ASP A 20 -46.38 8.04 -12.11
CA ASP A 20 -45.77 8.05 -10.77
C ASP A 20 -45.27 6.69 -10.25
N LEU A 21 -44.50 6.78 -9.16
CA LEU A 21 -44.15 5.67 -8.26
C LEU A 21 -45.35 5.30 -7.37
N PRO A 22 -45.53 4.01 -7.02
CA PRO A 22 -46.24 3.61 -5.82
C PRO A 22 -45.26 3.20 -4.71
N SER A 23 -45.25 3.94 -3.61
CA SER A 23 -44.73 3.46 -2.32
C SER A 23 -45.90 3.12 -1.39
N PHE A 24 -45.74 2.10 -0.55
CA PHE A 24 -46.71 1.74 0.49
C PHE A 24 -45.96 1.36 1.77
N GLY A 25 -46.57 1.64 2.92
CA GLY A 25 -45.96 1.38 4.23
C GLY A 25 -46.97 0.99 5.31
N ILE A 26 -46.40 0.55 6.44
CA ILE A 26 -46.79 0.78 7.85
C ILE A 26 -48.12 1.57 8.00
N ASP A 27 -49.16 1.11 8.71
CA ASP A 27 -49.15 1.04 10.19
C ASP A 27 -50.19 0.11 10.89
N SER A 28 -50.09 0.12 12.22
CA SER A 28 -50.53 -0.70 13.36
C SER A 28 -52.04 -0.93 13.73
N ARG A 29 -52.17 -1.87 14.71
CA ARG A 29 -53.18 -2.04 15.81
C ARG A 29 -54.38 -3.01 15.64
N GLY A 30 -54.47 -3.95 16.59
CA GLY A 30 -55.69 -4.70 16.97
C GLY A 30 -55.45 -5.56 18.23
N ARG A 31 -56.41 -5.67 19.16
CA ARG A 31 -56.34 -6.48 20.39
C ARG A 31 -57.59 -7.38 20.51
N GLN A 32 -57.46 -8.63 21.00
CA GLN A 32 -57.97 -9.08 22.32
C GLN A 32 -57.98 -10.62 22.58
N ARG A 33 -57.33 -11.01 23.69
CA ARG A 33 -57.76 -11.93 24.80
C ARG A 33 -58.07 -13.44 24.60
N ARG A 34 -57.51 -14.21 25.57
CA ARG A 34 -57.93 -15.50 26.18
C ARG A 34 -57.71 -16.79 25.36
N SER A 35 -57.40 -17.96 25.95
CA SER A 35 -57.20 -18.32 27.39
C SER A 35 -56.30 -19.56 27.58
N ASP A 36 -55.62 -19.61 28.72
CA ASP A 36 -55.18 -20.73 29.57
C ASP A 36 -54.89 -22.13 28.96
N GLN A 37 -53.69 -22.67 29.20
CA GLN A 37 -53.50 -23.65 30.30
C GLN A 37 -52.02 -23.83 30.70
N THR A 38 -51.76 -24.61 31.76
CA THR A 38 -50.50 -24.63 32.53
C THR A 38 -49.80 -25.99 32.50
N ARG A 39 -48.45 -26.01 32.49
CA ARG A 39 -47.57 -26.56 33.56
C ARG A 39 -46.11 -26.74 33.12
N ASP A 40 -45.21 -26.33 34.02
CA ASP A 40 -43.87 -26.90 34.22
C ASP A 40 -44.01 -27.95 35.36
N PRO A 41 -43.18 -29.03 35.46
CA PRO A 41 -41.81 -28.89 35.97
C PRO A 41 -40.76 -29.89 35.40
N GLY A 42 -39.46 -29.63 35.66
CA GLY A 42 -38.41 -30.66 35.68
C GLY A 42 -38.32 -31.39 37.05
N PRO A 43 -37.21 -32.11 37.39
CA PRO A 43 -36.00 -32.45 36.62
C PRO A 43 -35.81 -33.98 36.44
N GLY A 44 -34.67 -34.44 35.88
CA GLY A 44 -34.38 -35.87 35.65
C GLY A 44 -33.50 -36.56 36.72
N PRO A 45 -33.29 -37.90 36.62
CA PRO A 45 -32.09 -38.52 37.20
C PRO A 45 -31.42 -39.63 36.34
N HIS A 46 -30.26 -40.08 36.84
CA HIS A 46 -29.26 -41.00 36.27
C HIS A 46 -29.70 -42.43 35.87
N ALA A 47 -29.07 -42.99 34.82
CA ALA A 47 -28.27 -44.24 34.81
C ALA A 47 -28.00 -44.72 33.35
N CYS A 48 -27.10 -45.65 32.99
CA CYS A 48 -25.75 -46.10 33.39
C CYS A 48 -25.55 -47.52 32.77
N ARG A 49 -24.38 -47.82 32.17
CA ARG A 49 -24.01 -49.12 31.51
C ARG A 49 -24.71 -49.36 30.14
N ARG A 50 -24.17 -50.17 29.22
CA ARG A 50 -23.04 -51.13 29.29
C ARG A 50 -22.31 -51.24 27.93
N THR A 51 -21.02 -51.55 27.95
CA THR A 51 -20.25 -52.01 26.78
C THR A 51 -20.52 -53.49 26.48
N PRO A 52 -20.08 -53.96 25.30
CA PRO A 52 -19.10 -55.05 25.30
C PRO A 52 -17.80 -54.68 24.60
N ALA A 53 -16.72 -55.36 24.98
CA ALA A 53 -15.43 -55.34 24.28
C ALA A 53 -14.98 -56.78 24.05
N TYR A 54 -14.24 -57.04 22.98
CA TYR A 54 -13.47 -58.28 22.83
C TYR A 54 -12.01 -57.98 22.46
N ARG A 55 -11.12 -58.90 22.84
CA ARG A 55 -9.67 -58.70 22.92
C ARG A 55 -8.91 -59.28 21.72
N PHE A 56 -7.73 -58.71 21.50
CA PHE A 56 -6.63 -59.25 20.69
C PHE A 56 -6.32 -60.73 20.97
N ARG A 57 -5.76 -61.39 19.96
CA ARG A 57 -4.68 -62.39 20.14
C ARG A 57 -3.57 -62.15 19.12
N ASN A 58 -2.34 -62.47 19.50
CA ASN A 58 -1.11 -62.22 18.74
C ASN A 58 -0.67 -63.46 17.95
N GLY A 59 0.25 -63.28 17.00
CA GLY A 59 1.28 -64.30 16.75
C GLY A 59 1.96 -64.30 15.37
N LEU A 60 3.28 -64.01 15.38
CA LEU A 60 4.29 -64.54 14.44
C LEU A 60 4.20 -64.10 12.95
N ALA A 61 5.28 -64.07 12.16
CA ALA A 61 6.72 -64.18 12.45
C ALA A 61 7.53 -63.27 11.50
N VAL A 62 8.81 -63.04 11.81
CA VAL A 62 9.82 -62.53 10.86
C VAL A 62 10.39 -63.69 10.06
N THR A 63 10.62 -63.50 8.76
CA THR A 63 11.40 -64.43 7.92
C THR A 63 12.39 -63.65 7.06
N GLU A 64 13.68 -63.80 7.35
CA GLU A 64 14.77 -63.34 6.47
C GLU A 64 15.15 -64.44 5.47
N SER A 65 15.19 -64.10 4.18
CA SER A 65 15.84 -64.89 3.11
C SER A 65 15.87 -64.04 1.84
N GLY A 66 16.94 -63.99 1.03
CA GLY A 66 18.26 -64.62 1.13
C GLY A 66 19.17 -64.11 0.00
N PHE A 67 20.49 -64.35 0.08
CA PHE A 67 21.46 -63.83 -0.88
C PHE A 67 21.37 -64.48 -2.28
N GLY A 68 21.75 -63.73 -3.31
CA GLY A 68 22.09 -64.22 -4.65
C GLY A 68 23.17 -63.35 -5.30
N THR A 69 24.31 -63.93 -5.69
CA THR A 69 25.54 -63.20 -6.05
C THR A 69 26.22 -63.71 -7.33
N GLY A 70 26.74 -62.79 -8.15
CA GLY A 70 27.76 -63.00 -9.20
C GLY A 70 28.02 -61.68 -9.94
N SER A 71 29.24 -61.11 -10.10
CA SER A 71 30.52 -61.62 -10.65
C SER A 71 30.42 -61.80 -12.19
N LEU A 72 31.28 -61.26 -13.09
CA LEU A 72 32.74 -60.99 -13.13
C LEU A 72 33.03 -59.84 -14.15
N GLU A 73 34.19 -59.17 -14.35
CA GLU A 73 35.40 -58.84 -13.55
C GLU A 73 36.33 -57.82 -14.30
N ARG A 74 37.14 -57.02 -13.55
CA ARG A 74 38.40 -56.31 -13.96
C ARG A 74 38.31 -55.18 -15.02
N PHE A 75 39.30 -54.30 -15.24
CA PHE A 75 40.62 -53.99 -14.61
C PHE A 75 40.58 -52.50 -14.11
N GLY A 76 41.33 -52.00 -13.11
CA GLY A 76 42.79 -51.97 -12.87
C GLY A 76 43.37 -50.62 -13.37
N ARG A 77 44.19 -49.83 -12.64
CA ARG A 77 44.94 -50.02 -11.37
C ARG A 77 45.06 -48.71 -10.55
N ILE A 78 45.38 -48.86 -9.26
CA ILE A 78 45.94 -47.85 -8.30
C ILE A 78 47.50 -47.93 -8.32
N PRO A 79 48.33 -47.21 -7.52
CA PRO A 79 48.10 -46.34 -6.34
C PRO A 79 48.71 -44.91 -6.52
N ASP A 80 49.00 -44.03 -5.56
CA ASP A 80 49.09 -44.01 -4.07
C ASP A 80 48.93 -42.52 -3.60
N LYS A 81 48.69 -42.11 -2.34
CA LYS A 81 49.09 -42.64 -1.02
C LYS A 81 48.06 -42.47 0.09
N ASP A 82 48.23 -43.29 1.13
CA ASP A 82 48.01 -43.10 2.58
C ASP A 82 47.18 -41.90 3.08
N ARG A 83 46.09 -42.06 3.87
CA ARG A 83 45.89 -42.73 5.19
C ARG A 83 46.28 -41.86 6.41
N SER A 84 45.63 -41.94 7.59
CA SER A 84 44.26 -42.37 8.02
C SER A 84 44.16 -42.41 9.56
N TRP A 85 42.93 -42.33 10.13
CA TRP A 85 42.56 -42.72 11.53
C TRP A 85 43.19 -41.89 12.69
N THR A 86 42.72 -41.92 13.95
CA THR A 86 41.40 -41.57 14.59
C THR A 86 41.60 -41.47 16.12
N VAL A 87 40.56 -41.06 16.89
CA VAL A 87 40.47 -41.13 18.38
C VAL A 87 41.32 -40.06 19.10
N GLY A 88 40.95 -39.48 20.26
CA GLY A 88 39.70 -39.51 21.04
C GLY A 88 39.93 -39.36 22.57
N ALA A 89 38.89 -38.95 23.31
CA ALA A 89 38.88 -38.64 24.76
C ALA A 89 39.72 -37.39 25.20
N GLY A 90 39.42 -36.72 26.32
CA GLY A 90 38.24 -36.80 27.22
C GLY A 90 38.42 -36.02 28.54
N ALA A 91 37.30 -35.66 29.22
CA ALA A 91 37.21 -34.98 30.54
C ALA A 91 37.80 -33.53 30.60
N ASP A 92 37.39 -32.57 31.45
CA ASP A 92 36.25 -32.37 32.40
C ASP A 92 36.20 -30.84 32.77
N SER A 93 35.32 -30.22 33.58
CA SER A 93 34.13 -30.59 34.37
C SER A 93 33.28 -29.33 34.70
N GLY A 94 32.12 -29.50 35.36
CA GLY A 94 31.44 -28.45 36.16
C GLY A 94 30.36 -27.61 35.45
N GLY A 95 29.35 -27.14 36.19
CA GLY A 95 28.25 -26.35 35.61
C GLY A 95 27.26 -25.72 36.61
N PHE A 96 26.14 -25.19 36.07
CA PHE A 96 24.94 -24.64 36.74
C PHE A 96 25.00 -23.27 37.47
N VAL A 97 24.78 -22.19 36.70
CA VAL A 97 23.55 -21.35 36.73
C VAL A 97 22.82 -21.12 38.07
N ARG A 98 22.73 -19.85 38.55
CA ARG A 98 21.45 -19.07 38.62
C ARG A 98 21.62 -17.58 39.05
N LEU A 99 20.61 -16.76 38.70
CA LEU A 99 20.41 -15.35 39.10
C LEU A 99 19.24 -15.22 40.10
N VAL A 100 19.34 -14.38 41.16
CA VAL A 100 18.19 -13.86 41.93
C VAL A 100 18.38 -12.40 42.41
N ARG A 101 17.27 -11.65 42.35
CA ARG A 101 16.93 -10.25 42.68
C ARG A 101 17.44 -9.59 44.00
N CYS A 102 17.98 -8.37 43.87
CA CYS A 102 17.37 -7.06 44.19
C CYS A 102 16.53 -6.82 45.48
N ARG A 103 16.88 -5.76 46.26
CA ARG A 103 15.95 -4.80 46.88
C ARG A 103 16.63 -3.53 47.49
N THR A 104 16.00 -2.35 47.34
CA THR A 104 15.90 -1.14 48.25
C THR A 104 17.12 -0.59 49.04
N SER A 105 17.29 0.72 49.36
CA SER A 105 16.51 1.97 49.08
C SER A 105 17.16 3.27 49.61
N ARG A 106 16.88 4.41 48.94
CA ARG A 106 16.78 5.82 49.45
C ARG A 106 18.01 6.60 49.96
N HIS A 107 17.90 7.95 49.83
CA HIS A 107 18.61 9.05 50.51
C HIS A 107 20.10 9.31 50.16
N VAL A 108 20.63 10.56 50.16
CA VAL A 108 20.04 11.90 49.94
C VAL A 108 21.16 12.93 49.61
N ALA A 109 20.83 14.07 48.98
CA ALA A 109 21.70 15.26 48.79
C ALA A 109 23.00 15.08 47.95
N CYS A 110 23.76 16.13 47.60
CA CYS A 110 23.45 17.43 46.97
C CYS A 110 24.79 18.08 46.52
N HIS A 111 24.75 19.18 45.74
CA HIS A 111 25.89 20.07 45.40
C HIS A 111 27.03 19.46 44.53
N THR A 112 27.81 20.20 43.71
CA THR A 112 27.59 21.47 43.00
C THR A 112 28.57 21.57 41.80
N ARG A 113 28.21 22.35 40.77
CA ARG A 113 29.06 23.17 39.85
C ARG A 113 30.53 22.72 39.60
N GLY A 114 30.91 22.48 38.33
CA GLY A 114 32.32 22.37 37.94
C GLY A 114 32.56 22.39 36.42
N THR A 115 32.88 23.56 35.87
CA THR A 115 33.23 23.76 34.46
C THR A 115 34.63 23.26 34.11
N SER A 116 34.83 22.65 32.92
CA SER A 116 35.65 23.21 31.83
C SER A 116 35.97 22.21 30.70
N ASN A 117 36.21 22.72 29.49
CA ASN A 117 36.91 22.01 28.42
C ASN A 117 38.43 22.20 28.60
N ARG A 118 39.28 21.20 28.29
CA ARG A 118 40.26 21.27 27.16
C ARG A 118 41.31 20.13 27.07
N LEU A 119 41.53 19.70 25.81
CA LEU A 119 42.81 19.33 25.13
C LEU A 119 43.59 18.02 25.45
N TRP A 120 43.74 17.22 24.38
CA TRP A 120 44.98 16.65 23.79
C TRP A 120 45.62 15.33 24.28
N GLY A 121 46.41 14.72 23.36
CA GLY A 121 47.07 13.40 23.45
C GLY A 121 46.31 12.32 22.67
N GLU A 122 46.58 11.98 21.40
CA GLU A 122 47.78 11.38 20.76
C GLU A 122 48.09 9.93 21.23
N ALA A 123 48.44 8.96 20.35
CA ALA A 123 48.40 8.89 18.88
C ALA A 123 48.67 7.45 18.36
N CYS A 124 48.56 7.23 17.04
CA CYS A 124 49.27 6.19 16.24
C CYS A 124 48.85 4.70 16.41
N ARG A 125 49.02 3.78 15.43
CA ARG A 125 49.51 3.86 14.03
C ARG A 125 49.10 2.62 13.19
N ARG A 126 49.06 2.79 11.84
CA ARG A 126 49.12 1.75 10.76
C ARG A 126 47.87 0.85 10.59
N GLY A 127 47.56 0.35 9.38
CA GLY A 127 48.18 0.63 8.07
C GLY A 127 47.49 -0.08 6.89
N TYR A 128 47.54 0.52 5.69
CA TYR A 128 46.82 0.11 4.47
C TYR A 128 47.63 -0.79 3.51
N GLY A 129 46.91 -1.51 2.64
CA GLY A 129 47.34 -1.94 1.30
C GLY A 129 46.19 -2.56 0.50
N LYS A 130 46.11 -2.44 -0.83
CA LYS A 130 46.93 -1.63 -1.78
C LYS A 130 46.27 -1.57 -3.19
N MET A 131 46.72 -0.62 -4.01
CA MET A 131 46.67 -0.57 -5.50
C MET A 131 45.30 -0.27 -6.16
N THR A 132 45.21 0.39 -7.33
CA THR A 132 46.23 0.89 -8.30
C THR A 132 46.05 2.38 -8.68
N CYS A 133 47.09 3.03 -9.23
CA CYS A 133 47.02 4.38 -9.82
C CYS A 133 47.88 4.52 -11.10
N VAL A 134 47.43 5.35 -12.05
CA VAL A 134 48.20 5.99 -13.15
C VAL A 134 47.52 7.37 -13.35
N GLY A 135 48.17 8.52 -13.17
CA GLY A 135 48.96 9.27 -14.18
C GLY A 135 48.06 10.26 -14.94
N LEU A 136 48.36 11.55 -15.17
CA LEU A 136 49.59 12.36 -15.07
C LEU A 136 49.26 13.84 -14.71
N ALA A 137 50.28 14.67 -14.42
CA ALA A 137 50.16 16.12 -14.16
C ALA A 137 50.57 16.96 -15.40
N SER A 138 50.27 18.28 -15.53
CA SER A 138 50.93 19.38 -14.80
C SER A 138 50.47 20.79 -15.28
N ILE A 139 50.98 21.87 -14.64
CA ILE A 139 51.15 23.29 -15.11
C ILE A 139 50.15 24.38 -14.61
N ARG A 140 50.57 25.12 -13.55
CA ARG A 140 50.72 26.60 -13.39
C ARG A 140 49.97 27.54 -14.40
N ARG A 141 49.42 28.73 -14.05
CA ARG A 141 49.97 29.85 -13.21
C ARG A 141 48.98 31.06 -13.10
N ILE A 142 49.02 31.85 -12.00
CA ILE A 142 48.62 33.30 -11.82
C ILE A 142 47.09 33.64 -11.98
N TYR A 143 46.36 34.23 -11.00
CA TYR A 143 46.43 35.65 -10.54
C TYR A 143 46.07 35.89 -9.05
N TRP A 144 46.36 37.12 -8.59
CA TRP A 144 46.24 37.73 -7.24
C TRP A 144 44.80 37.71 -6.63
N SER A 145 44.51 37.74 -5.31
CA SER A 145 45.02 38.50 -4.13
C SER A 145 44.66 40.02 -4.15
N LEU A 146 44.43 40.76 -3.06
CA LEU A 146 44.61 40.57 -1.61
C LEU A 146 43.83 41.69 -0.84
N VAL A 147 43.24 41.46 0.35
CA VAL A 147 42.86 42.53 1.31
C VAL A 147 43.10 42.07 2.75
N SER A 148 43.67 42.93 3.61
CA SER A 148 43.81 42.68 5.06
C SER A 148 43.89 43.97 5.90
N ALA A 149 43.07 44.02 6.96
CA ALA A 149 43.26 44.60 8.30
C ALA A 149 43.70 46.07 8.56
N THR A 150 43.08 46.66 9.61
CA THR A 150 43.53 47.79 10.48
C THR A 150 43.64 49.20 9.83
N VAL A 151 43.43 50.34 10.50
CA VAL A 151 43.80 50.81 11.86
C VAL A 151 42.72 51.72 12.52
N CYS A 152 42.92 52.04 13.81
CA CYS A 152 42.10 52.75 14.80
C CYS A 152 41.68 54.23 14.56
N SER A 153 40.61 54.62 15.28
CA SER A 153 40.38 55.87 16.07
C SER A 153 40.56 57.28 15.49
N LEU A 154 39.51 58.11 15.60
CA LEU A 154 39.52 59.37 16.37
C LEU A 154 38.08 59.84 16.75
N ALA A 155 37.92 61.02 17.36
CA ALA A 155 36.65 61.53 17.90
C ALA A 155 36.43 63.05 17.66
N LEU A 156 35.24 63.53 18.08
CA LEU A 156 34.81 64.94 18.33
C LEU A 156 34.15 65.78 17.20
N SER A 157 32.84 66.04 17.44
CA SER A 157 32.12 67.35 17.44
C SER A 157 31.76 68.14 16.16
N LEU A 158 30.43 68.15 15.88
CA LEU A 158 29.54 69.32 15.63
C LEU A 158 29.68 70.10 14.29
N PRO A 159 28.68 70.93 13.86
CA PRO A 159 27.49 71.44 14.59
C PRO A 159 26.08 71.34 13.94
N SER A 160 25.08 71.34 14.84
CA SER A 160 23.76 72.03 14.86
C SER A 160 23.03 72.52 13.57
N GLY A 161 21.72 72.20 13.47
CA GLY A 161 20.74 72.94 12.65
C GLY A 161 19.29 72.40 12.73
N PHE A 162 18.32 73.25 13.14
CA PHE A 162 16.84 73.06 13.21
C PHE A 162 16.23 72.22 12.06
N GLY A 163 15.17 71.41 12.19
CA GLY A 163 13.88 71.48 12.94
C GLY A 163 12.75 71.08 11.94
N GLN A 164 11.56 70.57 12.25
CA GLN A 164 10.76 70.44 13.49
C GLN A 164 10.11 69.04 13.63
N ALA A 165 9.32 68.87 14.71
CA ALA A 165 8.69 67.65 15.19
C ALA A 165 7.77 66.87 14.20
N GLY A 166 7.91 65.54 14.25
CA GLY A 166 6.86 64.57 13.92
C GLY A 166 6.94 63.43 14.95
N ALA A 167 5.82 63.06 15.58
CA ALA A 167 5.85 62.17 16.74
C ALA A 167 6.17 60.71 16.36
N LYS A 168 7.20 60.12 17.00
CA LYS A 168 7.36 58.66 17.02
C LYS A 168 6.30 58.06 17.96
N PRO A 169 5.67 56.91 17.61
CA PRO A 169 4.90 56.15 18.59
C PRO A 169 5.83 55.67 19.71
N ALA A 170 5.36 55.74 20.96
CA ALA A 170 6.13 55.29 22.11
C ALA A 170 6.34 53.77 22.06
N THR A 171 7.58 53.32 22.18
CA THR A 171 7.89 51.91 22.39
C THR A 171 7.33 51.50 23.76
N PRO A 172 6.54 50.41 23.87
CA PRO A 172 6.11 49.90 25.16
C PRO A 172 7.34 49.56 26.02
N ALA A 173 7.32 49.97 27.30
CA ALA A 173 8.36 49.57 28.23
C ALA A 173 8.37 48.04 28.38
N ALA A 174 9.56 47.43 28.37
CA ALA A 174 9.68 46.00 28.55
C ALA A 174 9.16 45.60 29.94
N ALA A 175 8.15 44.71 29.97
CA ALA A 175 7.61 44.20 31.22
C ALA A 175 8.71 43.48 32.03
N PRO A 176 8.71 43.59 33.38
CA PRO A 176 9.67 42.88 34.21
C PRO A 176 9.51 41.37 34.04
N LYS A 177 10.63 40.64 34.15
CA LYS A 177 10.58 39.17 34.21
C LYS A 177 9.76 38.76 35.43
N LEU A 178 8.78 37.91 35.21
CA LEU A 178 8.12 37.14 36.27
C LEU A 178 9.00 35.93 36.58
N ASP A 179 9.31 35.71 37.85
CA ASP A 179 10.17 34.59 38.30
C ASP A 179 9.47 33.22 38.25
N GLU A 180 8.16 33.20 37.96
CA GLU A 180 7.29 32.02 37.99
C GLU A 180 6.32 32.04 36.79
N PRO A 181 6.09 30.92 36.07
CA PRO A 181 5.25 30.92 34.87
C PRO A 181 3.77 31.23 35.17
N LEU A 182 3.13 32.02 34.29
CA LEU A 182 1.71 32.38 34.44
C LEU A 182 0.79 31.16 34.44
N LEU A 183 1.04 30.17 33.57
CA LEU A 183 0.26 28.92 33.49
C LEU A 183 0.25 28.07 34.78
N THR A 184 1.22 28.26 35.67
CA THR A 184 1.30 27.54 36.96
C THR A 184 0.72 28.31 38.14
N ARG A 185 0.25 29.55 37.95
CA ARG A 185 -0.34 30.38 39.00
C ARG A 185 -1.86 30.28 39.04
N ALA A 186 -2.43 30.54 40.21
CA ALA A 186 -3.85 30.83 40.34
C ALA A 186 -4.21 32.08 39.51
N PRO A 187 -5.36 32.12 38.80
CA PRO A 187 -5.78 33.30 38.05
C PRO A 187 -5.93 34.54 38.93
N PHE A 188 -5.47 35.70 38.45
CA PHE A 188 -5.51 36.97 39.19
C PHE A 188 -5.56 38.17 38.23
N ASP A 189 -6.19 39.27 38.66
CA ASP A 189 -6.24 40.51 37.89
C ASP A 189 -5.31 41.58 38.48
N ARG A 190 -5.03 42.63 37.71
CA ARG A 190 -4.31 43.82 38.18
C ARG A 190 -5.15 45.07 37.99
N LEU A 191 -5.38 45.79 39.08
CA LEU A 191 -5.92 47.15 39.05
C LEU A 191 -4.78 48.15 38.89
N VAL A 192 -4.93 49.10 37.98
CA VAL A 192 -4.05 50.27 37.87
C VAL A 192 -4.81 51.48 38.41
N LEU A 193 -4.35 52.07 39.51
CA LEU A 193 -5.02 53.19 40.18
C LEU A 193 -4.56 54.55 39.61
N LYS A 194 -5.23 55.64 40.02
CA LYS A 194 -4.92 57.04 39.59
C LYS A 194 -3.51 57.52 39.96
N ASP A 195 -2.96 57.01 41.06
CA ASP A 195 -1.60 57.27 41.55
C ASP A 195 -0.54 56.39 40.86
N ALA A 196 -0.94 55.60 39.86
CA ALA A 196 -0.17 54.57 39.18
C ALA A 196 0.27 53.38 40.06
N ALA A 197 -0.32 53.19 41.24
CA ALA A 197 -0.19 51.95 41.99
C ALA A 197 -0.84 50.78 41.20
N VAL A 198 -0.16 49.62 41.19
CA VAL A 198 -0.64 48.40 40.53
C VAL A 198 -0.91 47.34 41.60
N VAL A 199 -2.19 47.04 41.84
CA VAL A 199 -2.61 46.11 42.90
C VAL A 199 -3.02 44.77 42.28
N PRO A 200 -2.35 43.65 42.61
CA PRO A 200 -2.80 42.32 42.23
C PRO A 200 -3.98 41.91 43.12
N VAL A 201 -5.10 41.50 42.51
CA VAL A 201 -6.35 41.17 43.20
C VAL A 201 -6.91 39.82 42.74
N GLU A 202 -7.77 39.22 43.56
CA GLU A 202 -8.54 38.06 43.15
C GLU A 202 -9.40 38.33 41.89
N PRO A 203 -9.72 37.28 41.09
CA PRO A 203 -10.53 37.38 39.89
C PRO A 203 -11.83 38.20 40.02
N LEU A 204 -11.86 39.38 39.43
CA LEU A 204 -13.02 40.28 39.41
C LEU A 204 -14.21 39.62 38.68
N ALA A 205 -15.44 39.99 39.04
CA ALA A 205 -16.66 39.55 38.36
C ALA A 205 -17.72 40.67 38.28
N PRO A 206 -18.55 40.74 37.22
CA PRO A 206 -18.52 39.94 35.99
C PRO A 206 -17.28 40.21 35.11
N ARG A 207 -17.03 39.34 34.12
CA ARG A 207 -15.82 39.36 33.29
C ARG A 207 -16.14 39.45 31.79
N PRO A 208 -15.51 40.37 31.04
CA PRO A 208 -14.93 41.62 31.54
C PRO A 208 -16.00 42.49 32.21
N LEU A 209 -15.59 43.39 33.10
CA LEU A 209 -16.51 44.31 33.79
C LEU A 209 -17.24 45.25 32.80
N PRO A 210 -18.52 45.59 33.06
CA PRO A 210 -19.29 46.50 32.21
C PRO A 210 -18.67 47.90 32.18
N THR A 211 -18.84 48.60 31.06
CA THR A 211 -18.40 49.99 30.92
C THR A 211 -19.20 50.93 31.84
N PRO A 212 -18.53 51.86 32.56
CA PRO A 212 -19.21 52.82 33.42
C PRO A 212 -20.27 53.64 32.68
N LYS A 213 -21.53 53.51 33.10
CA LYS A 213 -22.61 54.40 32.65
C LYS A 213 -22.32 55.80 33.20
N LYS A 214 -22.40 56.83 32.35
CA LYS A 214 -22.31 58.23 32.79
C LYS A 214 -23.57 58.62 33.56
N TYR A 215 -23.62 58.29 34.84
CA TYR A 215 -24.67 58.74 35.76
C TYR A 215 -24.59 60.27 35.93
N ALA A 216 -25.56 60.99 35.37
CA ALA A 216 -25.65 62.43 35.51
C ALA A 216 -25.97 62.81 36.97
N ARG A 217 -25.01 63.42 37.68
CA ARG A 217 -25.20 63.95 39.05
C ARG A 217 -26.31 65.01 39.04
N ARG A 218 -27.52 64.67 39.50
CA ARG A 218 -28.50 65.67 39.94
C ARG A 218 -28.06 66.24 41.30
N PRO A 219 -28.22 67.56 41.56
CA PRO A 219 -27.91 68.13 42.86
C PRO A 219 -28.82 67.55 43.97
N PRO A 220 -28.34 67.48 45.22
CA PRO A 220 -29.04 66.80 46.30
C PRO A 220 -30.36 67.49 46.67
N SER A 221 -31.46 66.75 46.51
CA SER A 221 -32.78 67.14 47.03
C SER A 221 -32.80 67.06 48.56
N ARG A 222 -33.33 68.08 49.24
CA ARG A 222 -33.24 68.22 50.70
C ARG A 222 -34.23 67.35 51.51
N LYS A 223 -34.69 66.23 50.94
CA LYS A 223 -35.50 65.20 51.59
C LYS A 223 -35.03 63.81 51.17
N LYS A 224 -34.58 63.00 52.13
CA LYS A 224 -34.41 61.54 51.94
C LYS A 224 -35.78 60.91 51.74
N SER A 225 -35.97 60.22 50.61
CA SER A 225 -37.06 59.27 50.41
C SER A 225 -36.51 57.84 50.50
N ALA A 226 -37.36 56.86 50.84
CA ALA A 226 -36.98 55.45 50.80
C ALA A 226 -36.54 55.01 49.38
N GLU A 227 -37.06 55.67 48.34
CA GLU A 227 -36.68 55.50 46.95
C GLU A 227 -35.23 55.97 46.67
N LEU A 228 -34.78 57.05 47.32
CA LEU A 228 -33.37 57.49 47.26
C LEU A 228 -32.46 56.48 47.95
N GLU A 229 -32.80 56.02 49.16
CA GLU A 229 -31.97 55.04 49.89
C GLU A 229 -31.96 53.66 49.23
N ALA A 230 -33.07 53.26 48.58
CA ALA A 230 -33.12 52.07 47.74
C ALA A 230 -32.19 52.20 46.54
N ARG A 231 -32.18 53.37 45.86
CA ARG A 231 -31.34 53.60 44.68
C ARG A 231 -29.88 53.87 45.00
N GLU A 232 -29.56 54.40 46.19
CA GLU A 232 -28.19 54.43 46.73
C GLU A 232 -27.69 53.01 47.00
N LYS A 233 -28.53 52.10 47.55
CA LYS A 233 -28.19 50.66 47.71
C LYS A 233 -28.12 49.89 46.39
N GLU A 234 -28.79 50.36 45.35
CA GLU A 234 -28.69 49.82 43.98
C GLU A 234 -27.37 50.27 43.32
N ILE A 235 -27.01 51.55 43.50
CA ILE A 235 -25.72 52.15 43.10
C ILE A 235 -24.54 51.50 43.85
N GLU A 236 -24.69 51.20 45.14
CA GLU A 236 -23.67 50.52 45.96
C GLU A 236 -23.42 49.07 45.53
N LYS A 237 -24.33 48.51 44.72
CA LYS A 237 -24.23 47.16 44.14
C LYS A 237 -23.93 47.16 42.64
N ASP A 238 -23.77 48.32 42.00
CA ASP A 238 -23.41 48.41 40.58
C ASP A 238 -21.88 48.28 40.43
N PRO A 239 -21.35 47.17 39.87
CA PRO A 239 -19.90 47.00 39.66
C PRO A 239 -19.33 48.01 38.64
N ALA A 240 -20.19 48.76 37.94
CA ALA A 240 -19.78 49.89 37.12
C ALA A 240 -19.45 51.16 37.93
N ILE A 241 -19.70 51.17 39.25
CA ILE A 241 -19.52 52.31 40.16
C ILE A 241 -18.55 51.97 41.31
N ARG A 242 -18.69 50.80 41.94
CA ARG A 242 -17.87 50.39 43.10
C ARG A 242 -17.58 48.89 43.02
N LEU A 243 -16.33 48.52 43.28
CA LEU A 243 -15.87 47.13 43.29
C LEU A 243 -15.39 46.77 44.69
N PHE A 244 -15.75 45.57 45.14
CA PHE A 244 -15.12 44.94 46.29
C PHE A 244 -14.03 44.00 45.78
N VAL A 245 -12.81 44.16 46.28
CA VAL A 245 -11.62 43.47 45.77
C VAL A 245 -10.74 43.03 46.94
N MET A 246 -10.22 41.81 46.87
CA MET A 246 -9.25 41.30 47.85
C MET A 246 -7.85 41.31 47.22
N PRO A 247 -6.89 42.11 47.73
CA PRO A 247 -5.51 42.06 47.29
C PRO A 247 -4.87 40.70 47.59
N LEU A 248 -4.07 40.19 46.65
CA LEU A 248 -3.29 38.95 46.86
C LEU A 248 -2.07 39.16 47.76
N GLU A 249 -1.67 40.42 47.96
CA GLU A 249 -0.55 40.85 48.79
C GLU A 249 -1.11 41.85 49.82
N GLY A 250 -1.29 41.42 51.07
CA GLY A 250 -1.94 42.23 52.11
C GLY A 250 -2.33 41.45 53.35
N ASP A 251 -3.30 41.97 54.09
CA ASP A 251 -3.86 41.42 55.32
C ASP A 251 -5.05 40.44 55.09
N GLY A 252 -5.42 40.19 53.83
CA GLY A 252 -6.52 39.31 53.46
C GLY A 252 -7.91 39.92 53.67
N LEU A 253 -8.02 41.25 53.79
CA LEU A 253 -9.30 41.94 53.87
C LEU A 253 -9.86 42.30 52.49
N GLU A 254 -11.18 42.45 52.42
CA GLU A 254 -11.89 42.91 51.23
C GLU A 254 -11.99 44.45 51.23
N TYR A 255 -11.43 45.09 50.21
CA TYR A 255 -11.39 46.55 50.08
C TYR A 255 -12.39 47.04 49.04
N ALA A 256 -13.11 48.11 49.37
CA ALA A 256 -14.10 48.72 48.48
C ALA A 256 -13.49 49.88 47.68
N VAL A 257 -13.15 49.63 46.41
CA VAL A 257 -12.51 50.59 45.50
C VAL A 257 -13.57 51.19 44.56
N TYR A 258 -13.56 52.52 44.40
CA TYR A 258 -14.46 53.18 43.45
C TYR A 258 -13.97 53.01 42.01
N ARG A 259 -14.89 52.73 41.08
CA ARG A 259 -14.56 52.49 39.67
C ARG A 259 -13.99 53.73 39.00
N GLU A 260 -14.25 54.92 39.53
CA GLU A 260 -13.67 56.18 39.05
C GLU A 260 -12.18 56.38 39.44
N ASP A 261 -11.63 55.62 40.39
CA ASP A 261 -10.21 55.69 40.82
C ASP A 261 -9.31 54.63 40.15
N ILE A 262 -9.91 53.71 39.38
CA ILE A 262 -9.22 52.67 38.61
C ILE A 262 -9.03 53.16 37.17
N THR A 263 -7.79 53.53 36.84
CA THR A 263 -7.35 53.99 35.52
C THR A 263 -7.46 52.88 34.46
N ASP A 264 -7.02 51.66 34.79
CA ASP A 264 -7.07 50.50 33.89
C ASP A 264 -7.19 49.16 34.67
N ILE A 265 -7.61 48.09 33.98
CA ILE A 265 -7.74 46.74 34.52
C ILE A 265 -7.14 45.74 33.53
N VAL A 266 -6.06 45.08 33.95
CA VAL A 266 -5.42 44.00 33.18
C VAL A 266 -5.88 42.66 33.76
N TYR A 267 -6.72 41.94 33.02
CA TYR A 267 -7.22 40.64 33.47
C TYR A 267 -6.18 39.53 33.29
N PHE A 268 -6.30 38.44 34.04
CA PHE A 268 -5.43 37.27 33.90
C PHE A 268 -5.34 36.76 32.45
N GLU A 269 -6.49 36.69 31.78
CA GLU A 269 -6.64 36.25 30.41
C GLU A 269 -5.90 37.16 29.42
N ASP A 270 -5.90 38.49 29.64
CA ASP A 270 -5.12 39.42 28.81
C ASP A 270 -3.61 39.26 29.05
N MET A 271 -3.19 39.00 30.30
CA MET A 271 -1.77 38.72 30.61
C MET A 271 -1.28 37.42 29.96
N LEU A 272 -2.12 36.38 29.91
CA LEU A 272 -1.81 35.15 29.18
C LEU A 272 -1.69 35.37 27.67
N LEU A 273 -2.58 36.16 27.06
CA LEU A 273 -2.49 36.49 25.63
C LEU A 273 -1.26 37.38 25.33
N GLN A 274 -0.92 38.32 26.22
CA GLN A 274 0.29 39.14 26.08
C GLN A 274 1.57 38.29 26.16
N GLU A 275 1.63 37.31 27.05
CA GLU A 275 2.75 36.36 27.12
C GLU A 275 2.78 35.42 25.91
N ALA A 276 1.61 34.99 25.40
CA ALA A 276 1.53 34.25 24.14
C ALA A 276 2.10 35.07 22.96
N ASP A 277 1.76 36.35 22.84
CA ASP A 277 2.33 37.25 21.83
C ASP A 277 3.86 37.45 22.00
N ARG A 278 4.36 37.47 23.24
CA ARG A 278 5.80 37.48 23.52
C ARG A 278 6.48 36.18 23.07
N LEU A 279 5.85 35.03 23.30
CA LEU A 279 6.33 33.71 22.91
C LEU A 279 6.27 33.47 21.40
N ILE A 280 5.22 33.95 20.72
CA ILE A 280 5.11 34.00 19.25
C ILE A 280 6.29 34.80 18.67
N THR A 281 6.57 35.98 19.24
CA THR A 281 7.69 36.84 18.83
C THR A 281 9.06 36.18 19.10
N ALA A 282 9.15 35.29 20.09
CA ALA A 282 10.36 34.52 20.40
C ALA A 282 10.48 33.19 19.62
N GLY A 283 9.48 32.79 18.84
CA GLY A 283 9.44 31.52 18.11
C GLY A 283 9.08 30.28 18.96
N ASP A 284 8.58 30.45 20.18
CA ASP A 284 8.23 29.37 21.11
C ASP A 284 6.73 29.02 20.98
N TYR A 285 6.34 28.60 19.78
CA TYR A 285 4.94 28.45 19.35
C TYR A 285 4.15 27.44 20.19
N ALA A 286 4.81 26.36 20.66
CA ALA A 286 4.18 25.37 21.53
C ALA A 286 3.69 26.00 22.86
N LYS A 287 4.55 26.78 23.54
CA LYS A 287 4.14 27.46 24.78
C LYS A 287 3.15 28.60 24.53
N ALA A 288 3.28 29.30 23.41
CA ALA A 288 2.26 30.29 23.02
C ALA A 288 0.88 29.64 22.86
N PHE A 289 0.81 28.46 22.24
CA PHE A 289 -0.42 27.70 22.10
C PHE A 289 -0.99 27.24 23.45
N GLU A 290 -0.16 26.82 24.41
CA GLU A 290 -0.61 26.47 25.78
C GLU A 290 -1.32 27.66 26.46
N HIS A 291 -0.79 28.88 26.33
CA HIS A 291 -1.40 30.09 26.89
C HIS A 291 -2.73 30.45 26.20
N ILE A 292 -2.79 30.34 24.87
CA ILE A 292 -4.01 30.54 24.07
C ILE A 292 -5.08 29.48 24.43
N LEU A 293 -4.68 28.22 24.59
CA LEU A 293 -5.55 27.10 24.92
C LEU A 293 -6.14 27.24 26.33
N PHE A 294 -5.36 27.73 27.30
CA PHE A 294 -5.85 28.04 28.64
C PHE A 294 -6.99 29.08 28.60
N VAL A 295 -6.78 30.19 27.88
CA VAL A 295 -7.80 31.23 27.74
C VAL A 295 -9.02 30.70 26.98
N GLN A 296 -8.81 29.96 25.87
CA GLN A 296 -9.89 29.36 25.08
C GLN A 296 -10.74 28.37 25.88
N ASN A 297 -10.15 27.60 26.79
CA ASN A 297 -10.87 26.66 27.66
C ASN A 297 -11.65 27.36 28.79
N ARG A 298 -11.29 28.60 29.13
CA ARG A 298 -11.90 29.39 30.22
C ARG A 298 -12.99 30.35 29.72
N ASP A 299 -12.74 31.06 28.63
CA ASP A 299 -13.74 31.78 27.85
C ASP A 299 -13.39 31.78 26.35
N PRO A 300 -14.07 30.95 25.51
CA PRO A 300 -13.89 30.93 24.07
C PRO A 300 -14.20 32.26 23.35
N LYS A 301 -14.83 33.23 24.02
CA LYS A 301 -15.21 34.54 23.48
C LYS A 301 -14.36 35.69 24.04
N TRP A 302 -13.27 35.39 24.76
CA TRP A 302 -12.42 36.42 25.35
C TRP A 302 -11.87 37.40 24.30
N ARG A 303 -11.78 38.68 24.66
CA ARG A 303 -11.29 39.75 23.78
C ARG A 303 -9.87 39.46 23.30
N GLY A 304 -9.61 39.65 22.01
CA GLY A 304 -8.28 39.44 21.41
C GLY A 304 -7.80 37.99 21.29
N LEU A 305 -8.48 37.00 21.91
CA LEU A 305 -8.11 35.58 21.82
C LEU A 305 -7.98 35.10 20.37
N ALA A 306 -8.97 35.45 19.55
CA ALA A 306 -8.97 35.12 18.12
C ALA A 306 -7.80 35.77 17.37
N ASP A 307 -7.41 37.00 17.71
CA ASP A 307 -6.30 37.71 17.06
C ASP A 307 -4.93 37.17 17.45
N THR A 308 -4.71 36.83 18.72
CA THR A 308 -3.46 36.21 19.19
C THR A 308 -3.31 34.79 18.61
N HIS A 309 -4.41 34.00 18.54
CA HIS A 309 -4.40 32.69 17.87
C HIS A 309 -4.14 32.84 16.35
N ARG A 310 -4.75 33.81 15.69
CA ARG A 310 -4.50 34.16 14.28
C ARG A 310 -3.03 34.55 14.04
N ARG A 311 -2.44 35.35 14.94
CA ARG A 311 -0.99 35.70 14.91
C ARG A 311 -0.09 34.48 15.07
N LEU A 312 -0.42 33.55 15.97
CA LEU A 312 0.32 32.28 16.15
C LEU A 312 0.38 31.48 14.85
N LEU A 313 -0.78 31.20 14.24
CA LEU A 313 -0.88 30.40 13.01
C LEU A 313 -0.08 31.02 11.86
N ILE A 314 -0.15 32.35 11.71
CA ILE A 314 0.59 33.11 10.70
C ILE A 314 2.12 33.10 10.96
N ALA A 315 2.55 33.15 12.22
CA ALA A 315 3.97 33.13 12.58
C ALA A 315 4.59 31.73 12.39
N GLU A 316 3.90 30.67 12.82
CA GLU A 316 4.38 29.31 12.58
C GLU A 316 4.36 28.96 11.09
N ALA A 317 3.32 29.32 10.33
CA ALA A 317 3.28 29.16 8.89
C ALA A 317 4.50 29.76 8.18
N ARG A 318 4.91 30.98 8.56
CA ARG A 318 6.12 31.64 8.07
C ARG A 318 7.37 30.83 8.39
N GLN A 319 7.55 30.43 9.66
CA GLN A 319 8.71 29.64 10.06
C GLN A 319 8.81 28.31 9.29
N ARG A 320 7.69 27.63 9.03
CA ARG A 320 7.66 26.40 8.21
C ARG A 320 8.06 26.68 6.76
N PHE A 321 7.58 27.78 6.16
CA PHE A 321 8.01 28.20 4.82
C PHE A 321 9.49 28.56 4.74
N ASP A 322 10.05 29.21 5.77
CA ASP A 322 11.47 29.56 5.85
C ASP A 322 12.35 28.31 6.08
N GLN A 323 11.81 27.26 6.72
CA GLN A 323 12.41 25.93 6.85
C GLN A 323 12.27 25.05 5.59
N GLY A 324 11.48 25.49 4.59
CA GLY A 324 11.18 24.73 3.38
C GLY A 324 10.01 23.72 3.50
N ASP A 325 9.39 23.60 4.66
CA ASP A 325 8.21 22.75 4.88
C ASP A 325 6.93 23.48 4.44
N LEU A 326 6.76 23.58 3.12
CA LEU A 326 5.61 24.22 2.51
C LEU A 326 4.29 23.51 2.84
N MET A 327 4.30 22.20 3.05
CA MET A 327 3.09 21.42 3.29
C MET A 327 2.56 21.63 4.71
N ALA A 328 3.41 21.56 5.74
CA ALA A 328 2.99 21.91 7.10
C ALA A 328 2.65 23.40 7.22
N GLY A 329 3.44 24.28 6.60
CA GLY A 329 3.15 25.72 6.57
C GLY A 329 1.77 26.03 6.00
N LEU A 330 1.39 25.39 4.88
CA LEU A 330 0.06 25.56 4.29
C LEU A 330 -1.07 25.02 5.17
N GLN A 331 -0.85 24.01 6.03
CA GLN A 331 -1.87 23.56 6.99
C GLN A 331 -2.22 24.66 8.00
N PHE A 332 -1.22 25.33 8.59
CA PHE A 332 -1.45 26.46 9.50
C PHE A 332 -2.15 27.64 8.81
N VAL A 333 -1.81 27.92 7.55
CA VAL A 333 -2.51 28.96 6.77
C VAL A 333 -3.96 28.57 6.47
N ASN A 334 -4.24 27.32 6.11
CA ASN A 334 -5.60 26.85 5.87
C ASN A 334 -6.46 26.93 7.15
N GLU A 335 -5.90 26.62 8.32
CA GLU A 335 -6.57 26.78 9.62
C GLU A 335 -6.86 28.26 9.94
N ALA A 336 -5.92 29.17 9.65
CA ALA A 336 -6.15 30.61 9.79
C ALA A 336 -7.26 31.10 8.85
N LEU A 337 -7.30 30.63 7.61
CA LEU A 337 -8.35 30.95 6.63
C LEU A 337 -9.70 30.31 6.95
N ALA A 338 -9.73 29.12 7.56
CA ALA A 338 -10.97 28.50 8.04
C ALA A 338 -11.61 29.32 9.17
N ARG A 339 -10.79 29.94 10.02
CA ARG A 339 -11.24 30.87 11.09
C ARG A 339 -11.61 32.25 10.55
N ASN A 340 -10.86 32.78 9.58
CA ASN A 340 -11.17 34.04 8.92
C ASN A 340 -10.83 34.01 7.41
N PRO A 341 -11.80 33.72 6.53
CA PRO A 341 -11.59 33.69 5.07
C PRO A 341 -11.19 35.04 4.44
N LYS A 342 -11.24 36.14 5.21
CA LYS A 342 -10.91 37.51 4.81
C LYS A 342 -9.63 38.05 5.46
N ASP A 343 -8.81 37.21 6.09
CA ASP A 343 -7.51 37.63 6.61
C ASP A 343 -6.51 37.84 5.46
N ASP A 344 -6.21 39.10 5.13
CA ASP A 344 -5.29 39.44 4.04
C ASP A 344 -3.85 38.92 4.25
N GLN A 345 -3.40 38.76 5.50
CA GLN A 345 -2.07 38.21 5.80
C GLN A 345 -2.03 36.69 5.54
N ALA A 346 -3.08 35.97 5.93
CA ALA A 346 -3.22 34.54 5.65
C ALA A 346 -3.47 34.29 4.14
N ARG A 347 -4.28 35.13 3.48
CA ARG A 347 -4.53 35.07 2.03
C ARG A 347 -3.23 35.28 1.23
N ALA A 348 -2.41 36.26 1.61
CA ALA A 348 -1.11 36.49 1.00
C ALA A 348 -0.14 35.32 1.23
N LEU A 349 -0.07 34.77 2.44
CA LEU A 349 0.77 33.60 2.74
C LEU A 349 0.32 32.33 2.01
N ALA A 350 -0.98 32.12 1.82
CA ALA A 350 -1.47 31.00 1.03
C ALA A 350 -1.02 31.11 -0.43
N ILE A 351 -1.09 32.30 -1.02
CA ILE A 351 -0.60 32.56 -2.38
C ILE A 351 0.92 32.39 -2.46
N GLU A 352 1.67 32.84 -1.46
CA GLU A 352 3.13 32.63 -1.39
C GLU A 352 3.51 31.14 -1.32
N GLY A 353 2.88 30.38 -0.42
CA GLY A 353 3.15 28.96 -0.21
C GLY A 353 2.73 28.08 -1.40
N LEU A 354 1.52 28.32 -1.95
CA LEU A 354 1.04 27.64 -3.16
C LEU A 354 1.88 28.02 -4.39
N GLY A 355 2.36 29.26 -4.47
CA GLY A 355 3.29 29.69 -5.52
C GLY A 355 4.59 28.89 -5.46
N LYS A 356 5.27 28.87 -4.32
CA LYS A 356 6.51 28.08 -4.11
C LYS A 356 6.29 26.59 -4.39
N LEU A 357 5.18 26.02 -3.91
CA LEU A 357 4.85 24.61 -4.13
C LEU A 357 4.59 24.30 -5.62
N GLY A 358 3.84 25.15 -6.31
CA GLY A 358 3.54 25.01 -7.73
C GLY A 358 4.78 25.13 -8.63
N GLU A 359 5.74 25.99 -8.29
CA GLU A 359 7.04 26.07 -8.98
C GLU A 359 7.88 24.80 -8.76
N ILE A 360 7.89 24.23 -7.55
CA ILE A 360 8.58 22.97 -7.24
C ILE A 360 7.94 21.78 -7.97
N ASP A 361 6.61 21.73 -8.03
CA ASP A 361 5.90 20.69 -8.76
C ASP A 361 6.06 20.84 -10.29
N LEU A 362 6.07 22.07 -10.82
CA LEU A 362 6.40 22.36 -12.21
C LEU A 362 7.83 21.92 -12.58
N ALA A 363 8.82 22.31 -11.77
CA ALA A 363 10.23 21.97 -12.00
C ALA A 363 10.51 20.45 -11.91
N ALA A 364 9.65 19.70 -11.24
CA ALA A 364 9.71 18.25 -11.12
C ALA A 364 8.75 17.51 -12.08
N GLY A 365 8.16 18.18 -13.08
CA GLY A 365 7.28 17.57 -14.09
C GLY A 365 5.88 17.18 -13.58
N ARG A 366 5.53 17.49 -12.32
CA ARG A 366 4.24 17.18 -11.68
C ARG A 366 3.19 18.25 -12.03
N TYR A 367 3.00 18.48 -13.32
CA TYR A 367 2.20 19.59 -13.86
C TYR A 367 0.78 19.68 -13.29
N GLU A 368 0.15 18.55 -13.01
CA GLU A 368 -1.22 18.50 -12.49
C GLU A 368 -1.34 19.13 -11.10
N ARG A 369 -0.34 18.92 -10.22
CA ARG A 369 -0.25 19.57 -8.90
C ARG A 369 0.15 21.05 -8.99
N ALA A 370 0.95 21.41 -10.00
CA ALA A 370 1.21 22.81 -10.31
C ALA A 370 -0.06 23.54 -10.76
N ARG A 371 -0.91 22.91 -11.59
CA ARG A 371 -2.26 23.41 -11.94
C ARG A 371 -3.20 23.48 -10.74
N GLU A 372 -3.19 22.48 -9.85
CA GLU A 372 -3.98 22.53 -8.60
C GLU A 372 -3.58 23.74 -7.74
N SER A 373 -2.27 23.93 -7.54
CA SER A 373 -1.72 25.08 -6.80
C SER A 373 -2.10 26.41 -7.48
N GLN A 374 -2.04 26.48 -8.81
CA GLN A 374 -2.46 27.64 -9.60
C GLN A 374 -3.95 27.95 -9.43
N SER A 375 -4.81 26.94 -9.54
CA SER A 375 -6.26 27.05 -9.37
C SER A 375 -6.63 27.50 -7.95
N ARG A 376 -5.98 26.92 -6.94
CA ARG A 376 -6.16 27.29 -5.53
C ARG A 376 -5.74 28.74 -5.26
N MET A 377 -4.65 29.22 -5.83
CA MET A 377 -4.31 30.65 -5.76
C MET A 377 -5.40 31.53 -6.39
N ARG A 378 -5.95 31.17 -7.56
CA ARG A 378 -7.07 31.91 -8.19
C ARG A 378 -8.37 31.87 -7.39
N SER A 379 -8.62 30.81 -6.62
CA SER A 379 -9.78 30.73 -5.72
C SER A 379 -9.69 31.69 -4.52
N ILE A 380 -8.46 32.07 -4.13
CA ILE A 380 -8.18 33.03 -3.05
C ILE A 380 -8.21 34.45 -3.60
N ASP A 381 -7.47 34.71 -4.67
CA ASP A 381 -7.51 35.94 -5.47
C ASP A 381 -7.43 35.62 -6.97
N ALA A 382 -8.53 35.87 -7.68
CA ALA A 382 -8.64 35.62 -9.12
C ALA A 382 -7.60 36.37 -9.97
N ASN A 383 -6.97 37.42 -9.42
CA ASN A 383 -5.95 38.22 -10.07
C ASN A 383 -4.51 37.96 -9.61
N ALA A 384 -4.28 37.03 -8.68
CA ALA A 384 -2.99 36.77 -8.03
C ALA A 384 -1.82 36.69 -9.04
N PRO A 385 -0.79 37.56 -8.95
CA PRO A 385 0.31 37.58 -9.92
C PRO A 385 1.08 36.24 -10.03
N ALA A 386 1.28 35.55 -8.90
CA ALA A 386 1.90 34.22 -8.89
C ALA A 386 1.09 33.17 -9.66
N ALA A 387 -0.25 33.23 -9.61
CA ALA A 387 -1.12 32.32 -10.34
C ALA A 387 -1.12 32.59 -11.86
N LYS A 388 -0.93 33.85 -12.27
CA LYS A 388 -0.75 34.22 -13.68
C LYS A 388 0.60 33.72 -14.20
N SER A 389 1.69 34.04 -13.51
CA SER A 389 3.04 33.59 -13.91
C SER A 389 3.18 32.06 -13.95
N LEU A 390 2.57 31.33 -13.00
CA LEU A 390 2.59 29.87 -13.01
C LEU A 390 1.79 29.28 -14.19
N ALA A 391 0.66 29.89 -14.58
CA ALA A 391 -0.09 29.48 -15.78
C ALA A 391 0.66 29.81 -17.08
N GLU A 392 1.29 30.98 -17.18
CA GLU A 392 2.13 31.36 -18.32
C GLU A 392 3.28 30.36 -18.52
N LYS A 393 3.95 29.94 -17.42
CA LYS A 393 4.98 28.90 -17.45
C LYS A 393 4.43 27.52 -17.86
N LEU A 394 3.28 27.10 -17.31
CA LEU A 394 2.65 25.82 -17.68
C LEU A 394 2.22 25.79 -19.15
N LEU A 395 1.69 26.90 -19.68
CA LEU A 395 1.34 27.05 -21.09
C LEU A 395 2.59 27.00 -21.99
N GLU A 396 3.68 27.65 -21.61
CA GLU A 396 4.91 27.64 -22.41
C GLU A 396 5.61 26.28 -22.38
N VAL A 397 5.56 25.56 -21.25
CA VAL A 397 5.96 24.15 -21.17
C VAL A 397 5.08 23.27 -22.06
N ALA A 398 3.75 23.44 -22.03
CA ALA A 398 2.82 22.70 -22.90
C ALA A 398 3.11 22.93 -24.39
N ARG A 399 3.34 24.18 -24.80
CA ARG A 399 3.77 24.55 -26.16
C ARG A 399 5.12 23.95 -26.55
N THR A 400 6.08 23.96 -25.63
CA THR A 400 7.42 23.37 -25.83
C THR A 400 7.34 21.86 -26.04
N ILE A 401 6.54 21.15 -25.24
CA ILE A 401 6.33 19.71 -25.37
C ILE A 401 5.57 19.40 -26.67
N MET A 402 4.54 20.18 -27.00
CA MET A 402 3.75 20.05 -28.22
C MET A 402 4.58 20.27 -29.50
N SER A 403 5.51 21.23 -29.50
CA SER A 403 6.40 21.46 -30.66
C SER A 403 7.47 20.37 -30.85
N GLN A 404 7.81 19.64 -29.78
CA GLN A 404 8.68 18.46 -29.82
C GLN A 404 7.96 17.17 -30.25
N ALA A 405 6.63 17.17 -30.38
CA ALA A 405 5.87 15.97 -30.74
C ALA A 405 6.18 15.56 -32.21
N PRO A 406 6.62 14.31 -32.48
CA PRO A 406 6.86 13.84 -33.84
C PRO A 406 5.56 13.84 -34.66
N GLN A 407 5.65 13.91 -35.99
CA GLN A 407 4.46 13.93 -36.85
C GLN A 407 3.94 12.53 -37.19
N ASP A 408 4.83 11.59 -37.54
CA ASP A 408 4.47 10.26 -38.06
C ASP A 408 4.96 9.09 -37.20
N ARG A 409 4.96 9.26 -35.87
CA ARG A 409 5.32 8.20 -34.92
C ARG A 409 4.34 8.10 -33.75
N PRO A 410 4.16 6.91 -33.12
CA PRO A 410 3.24 6.73 -31.99
C PRO A 410 3.55 7.64 -30.80
N GLU A 411 4.82 7.98 -30.56
CA GLU A 411 5.24 8.92 -29.49
C GLU A 411 4.66 10.34 -29.64
N ARG A 412 4.03 10.67 -30.78
CA ARG A 412 3.23 11.89 -30.94
C ARG A 412 2.14 11.98 -29.88
N LEU A 413 1.36 10.91 -29.71
CA LEU A 413 0.26 10.89 -28.76
C LEU A 413 0.78 11.07 -27.32
N ASP A 414 1.97 10.57 -27.04
CA ASP A 414 2.58 10.59 -25.72
C ASP A 414 2.96 12.01 -25.31
N ARG A 415 3.66 12.72 -26.20
CA ARG A 415 3.99 14.15 -26.00
C ARG A 415 2.76 15.04 -26.02
N LEU A 416 1.73 14.75 -26.82
CA LEU A 416 0.48 15.52 -26.79
C LEU A 416 -0.36 15.23 -25.53
N ASN A 417 -0.29 14.03 -24.96
CA ASN A 417 -0.83 13.72 -23.63
C ASN A 417 -0.06 14.45 -22.53
N GLU A 418 1.27 14.46 -22.59
CA GLU A 418 2.14 15.18 -21.65
C GLU A 418 1.87 16.70 -21.67
N ALA A 419 1.81 17.31 -22.86
CA ALA A 419 1.41 18.70 -23.05
C ALA A 419 0.00 18.99 -22.51
N TYR A 420 -0.92 18.03 -22.59
CA TYR A 420 -2.28 18.15 -22.03
C TYR A 420 -2.30 18.05 -20.49
N ARG A 421 -1.34 17.32 -19.89
CA ARG A 421 -1.08 17.37 -18.44
C ARG A 421 -0.42 18.69 -18.02
N ALA A 422 0.39 19.31 -18.90
CA ALA A 422 0.93 20.65 -18.69
C ALA A 422 -0.15 21.74 -18.75
N TRP A 423 -0.84 21.93 -19.88
CA TRP A 423 -1.92 22.92 -20.01
C TRP A 423 -2.98 22.50 -21.06
N PRO A 424 -4.24 22.17 -20.68
CA PRO A 424 -5.23 21.62 -21.61
C PRO A 424 -5.71 22.63 -22.66
N GLU A 425 -5.77 23.91 -22.28
CA GLU A 425 -6.29 25.01 -23.11
C GLU A 425 -5.25 25.51 -24.15
N THR A 426 -4.17 24.77 -24.36
CA THR A 426 -3.14 25.12 -25.35
C THR A 426 -3.73 25.08 -26.76
N GLU A 427 -3.53 26.15 -27.52
CA GLU A 427 -4.11 26.32 -28.86
C GLU A 427 -3.72 25.16 -29.80
N GLY A 428 -4.71 24.58 -30.48
CA GLY A 428 -4.55 23.43 -31.38
C GLY A 428 -4.29 22.07 -30.70
N LEU A 429 -3.91 22.04 -29.42
CA LEU A 429 -3.46 20.82 -28.73
C LEU A 429 -4.52 19.71 -28.73
N SER A 430 -5.76 20.01 -28.34
CA SER A 430 -6.81 18.98 -28.22
C SER A 430 -7.18 18.35 -29.57
N ALA A 431 -7.13 19.13 -30.66
CA ALA A 431 -7.34 18.63 -32.01
C ALA A 431 -6.21 17.69 -32.45
N ALA A 432 -4.94 18.12 -32.31
CA ALA A 432 -3.78 17.30 -32.65
C ALA A 432 -3.70 16.03 -31.79
N ARG A 433 -4.08 16.11 -30.51
CA ARG A 433 -4.16 14.98 -29.58
C ARG A 433 -5.24 13.99 -30.02
N SER A 434 -6.41 14.48 -30.41
CA SER A 434 -7.51 13.64 -30.90
C SER A 434 -7.16 12.92 -32.20
N GLU A 435 -6.51 13.61 -33.15
CA GLU A 435 -5.97 13.03 -34.38
C GLU A 435 -4.96 11.91 -34.07
N ALA A 436 -3.96 12.20 -33.22
CA ALA A 436 -2.94 11.24 -32.83
C ALA A 436 -3.52 10.02 -32.08
N MET A 437 -4.60 10.21 -31.30
CA MET A 437 -5.28 9.13 -30.57
C MET A 437 -6.14 8.25 -31.47
N VAL A 438 -6.72 8.79 -32.55
CA VAL A 438 -7.36 7.98 -33.59
C VAL A 438 -6.33 7.21 -34.42
N ARG A 439 -5.16 7.82 -34.69
CA ARG A 439 -4.09 7.21 -35.50
C ARG A 439 -3.27 6.15 -34.76
N TRP A 440 -3.05 6.31 -33.44
CA TRP A 440 -2.30 5.38 -32.58
C TRP A 440 -2.99 5.15 -31.22
N PRO A 441 -4.20 4.59 -31.19
CA PRO A 441 -4.95 4.36 -29.94
C PRO A 441 -4.12 3.56 -28.94
N THR A 442 -3.84 4.16 -27.79
CA THR A 442 -2.94 3.63 -26.76
C THR A 442 -3.73 3.43 -25.47
N VAL A 443 -3.79 2.20 -24.97
CA VAL A 443 -4.42 1.86 -23.67
C VAL A 443 -3.34 1.95 -22.60
N ASN A 444 -3.59 2.72 -21.55
CA ASN A 444 -2.69 2.86 -20.41
C ASN A 444 -3.24 2.04 -19.24
N VAL A 445 -2.43 1.13 -18.68
CA VAL A 445 -2.84 0.18 -17.65
C VAL A 445 -1.96 0.35 -16.42
N ALA A 446 -2.54 0.60 -15.25
CA ALA A 446 -1.79 0.53 -14.00
C ALA A 446 -1.59 -0.93 -13.58
N VAL A 447 -0.34 -1.29 -13.27
CA VAL A 447 0.06 -2.63 -12.81
C VAL A 447 0.96 -2.54 -11.58
N GLN A 448 1.05 -3.63 -10.82
CA GLN A 448 1.88 -3.68 -9.60
C GLN A 448 3.36 -4.02 -9.88
N GLU A 449 3.64 -4.64 -11.02
CA GLU A 449 4.98 -5.06 -11.45
C GLU A 449 5.13 -4.89 -12.96
N ALA A 450 6.25 -4.31 -13.40
CA ALA A 450 6.69 -4.38 -14.80
C ALA A 450 7.29 -5.77 -15.10
N ILE A 451 7.46 -6.07 -16.39
CA ILE A 451 8.27 -7.19 -16.83
C ILE A 451 9.70 -7.02 -16.30
N SER A 452 10.31 -8.07 -15.73
CA SER A 452 11.75 -8.07 -15.39
C SER A 452 12.61 -7.87 -16.64
N ASP A 453 13.68 -7.07 -16.55
CA ASP A 453 14.67 -6.89 -17.63
C ASP A 453 15.37 -8.21 -18.04
N THR A 454 15.22 -9.28 -17.25
CA THR A 454 15.63 -10.65 -17.58
C THR A 454 14.42 -11.59 -17.67
N PRO A 455 13.52 -11.43 -18.66
CA PRO A 455 12.19 -12.05 -18.61
C PRO A 455 12.19 -13.51 -19.04
N ARG A 456 11.20 -14.24 -18.51
CA ARG A 456 10.94 -15.66 -18.78
C ARG A 456 9.56 -15.86 -19.38
N PRO A 457 9.44 -16.10 -20.70
CA PRO A 457 8.16 -16.11 -21.41
C PRO A 457 7.21 -17.27 -21.07
N TRP A 458 7.61 -18.24 -20.24
CA TRP A 458 6.75 -19.31 -19.72
C TRP A 458 5.95 -18.93 -18.44
N GLY A 459 5.99 -17.65 -18.03
CA GLY A 459 5.12 -17.09 -16.99
C GLY A 459 5.53 -17.46 -15.56
N ALA A 460 6.73 -17.07 -15.12
CA ALA A 460 7.20 -17.33 -13.76
C ALA A 460 6.78 -16.25 -12.74
N SER A 461 6.34 -15.07 -13.19
CA SER A 461 5.70 -14.01 -12.39
C SER A 461 4.36 -13.56 -12.99
N PRO A 462 3.50 -12.83 -12.24
CA PRO A 462 2.31 -12.18 -12.77
C PRO A 462 2.57 -11.30 -14.00
N ALA A 463 3.55 -10.38 -13.95
CA ALA A 463 3.92 -9.54 -15.09
C ALA A 463 4.34 -10.37 -16.31
N GLN A 464 5.12 -11.43 -16.10
CA GLN A 464 5.51 -12.32 -17.19
C GLN A 464 4.31 -13.07 -17.80
N ALA A 465 3.29 -13.40 -17.00
CA ALA A 465 2.05 -14.01 -17.49
C ALA A 465 1.20 -13.01 -18.29
N ARG A 466 1.00 -11.78 -17.78
CA ARG A 466 0.30 -10.70 -18.51
C ARG A 466 1.00 -10.36 -19.84
N ALA A 467 2.33 -10.29 -19.82
CA ALA A 467 3.14 -10.08 -21.01
C ALA A 467 3.04 -11.24 -22.00
N ALA A 468 2.95 -12.48 -21.51
CA ALA A 468 2.76 -13.65 -22.36
C ALA A 468 1.39 -13.63 -23.05
N ASP A 469 0.31 -13.27 -22.35
CA ASP A 469 -1.04 -13.10 -22.92
C ASP A 469 -1.08 -12.08 -24.08
N LEU A 470 -0.22 -11.04 -24.05
CA LEU A 470 -0.11 -10.05 -25.13
C LEU A 470 0.82 -10.50 -26.28
N THR A 471 1.92 -11.20 -25.97
CA THR A 471 3.05 -11.41 -26.88
C THR A 471 3.22 -12.83 -27.41
N PHE A 472 2.48 -13.80 -26.89
CA PHE A 472 2.44 -15.18 -27.39
C PHE A 472 1.00 -15.66 -27.56
N ARG A 473 0.80 -16.53 -28.55
CA ARG A 473 -0.45 -17.29 -28.70
C ARG A 473 -0.30 -18.67 -28.03
N PRO A 474 -1.32 -19.18 -27.33
CA PRO A 474 -1.31 -20.55 -26.83
C PRO A 474 -1.56 -21.54 -27.97
N LEU A 475 -1.35 -22.84 -27.72
CA LEU A 475 -1.77 -23.89 -28.66
C LEU A 475 -3.30 -23.95 -28.76
N LEU A 476 -4.01 -23.84 -27.62
CA LEU A 476 -5.46 -23.78 -27.51
C LEU A 476 -5.89 -22.55 -26.69
N GLU A 477 -6.95 -21.87 -27.11
CA GLU A 477 -7.47 -20.66 -26.43
C GLU A 477 -8.12 -20.99 -25.08
N GLU A 478 -8.98 -22.01 -25.10
CA GLU A 478 -9.85 -22.49 -24.02
C GLU A 478 -10.00 -24.03 -24.13
N LEU A 479 -10.40 -24.72 -23.05
CA LEU A 479 -10.65 -26.17 -23.07
C LEU A 479 -12.08 -26.45 -23.54
N ARG A 480 -12.31 -26.33 -24.85
CA ARG A 480 -13.62 -26.54 -25.48
C ARG A 480 -13.53 -27.01 -26.93
N GLU A 481 -14.62 -27.63 -27.38
CA GLU A 481 -14.80 -28.21 -28.72
C GLU A 481 -14.43 -27.27 -29.89
N SER A 482 -14.78 -25.99 -29.80
CA SER A 482 -14.43 -25.00 -30.83
C SER A 482 -12.93 -24.67 -30.87
N SER A 483 -12.25 -24.69 -29.73
CA SER A 483 -10.79 -24.58 -29.65
C SER A 483 -10.11 -25.84 -30.19
N TYR A 484 -10.65 -27.03 -29.93
CA TYR A 484 -10.15 -28.27 -30.55
C TYR A 484 -10.33 -28.29 -32.08
N LYS A 485 -11.29 -27.52 -32.61
CA LYS A 485 -11.51 -27.28 -34.06
C LYS A 485 -10.77 -26.06 -34.64
N GLY A 486 -9.96 -25.37 -33.83
CA GLY A 486 -9.18 -24.21 -34.27
C GLY A 486 -9.99 -22.96 -34.58
N GLU A 487 -11.26 -22.87 -34.17
CA GLU A 487 -12.15 -21.74 -34.45
C GLU A 487 -11.63 -20.40 -33.89
N PRO A 488 -11.06 -20.30 -32.66
CA PRO A 488 -10.58 -19.03 -32.14
C PRO A 488 -9.38 -18.48 -32.91
N PRO A 489 -9.36 -17.20 -33.30
CA PRO A 489 -8.25 -16.60 -34.03
C PRO A 489 -7.05 -16.21 -33.12
N GLY A 490 -7.13 -16.47 -31.81
CA GLY A 490 -6.05 -16.22 -30.84
C GLY A 490 -5.10 -17.40 -30.61
N GLN A 491 -5.45 -18.62 -31.02
CA GLN A 491 -4.64 -19.82 -30.80
C GLN A 491 -3.85 -20.29 -32.04
N ILE A 492 -2.77 -21.06 -31.82
CA ILE A 492 -1.88 -21.60 -32.85
C ILE A 492 -2.43 -22.89 -33.49
N ALA A 493 -3.14 -23.75 -32.74
CA ALA A 493 -3.67 -24.99 -33.32
C ALA A 493 -4.89 -24.74 -34.23
N ALA A 494 -4.86 -25.34 -35.41
CA ALA A 494 -5.99 -25.51 -36.32
C ALA A 494 -6.83 -26.74 -35.96
N ARG A 495 -6.24 -27.74 -35.30
CA ARG A 495 -6.93 -28.94 -34.78
C ARG A 495 -6.17 -29.52 -33.60
N TYR A 496 -6.90 -29.99 -32.60
CA TYR A 496 -6.42 -30.92 -31.58
C TYR A 496 -7.37 -32.12 -31.52
N GLU A 497 -6.82 -33.33 -31.39
CA GLU A 497 -7.60 -34.54 -31.12
C GLU A 497 -6.80 -35.56 -30.30
N LEU A 498 -7.50 -36.31 -29.45
CA LEU A 498 -6.95 -37.44 -28.70
C LEU A 498 -7.25 -38.72 -29.50
N VAL A 499 -6.26 -39.25 -30.21
CA VAL A 499 -6.39 -40.37 -31.16
C VAL A 499 -6.52 -41.72 -30.43
N ASP A 500 -5.84 -41.84 -29.30
CA ASP A 500 -6.04 -42.90 -28.31
C ASP A 500 -5.80 -42.32 -26.90
N LEU A 501 -6.14 -43.06 -25.83
CA LEU A 501 -6.04 -42.62 -24.43
C LEU A 501 -4.64 -42.11 -24.01
N THR A 502 -3.60 -42.40 -24.80
CA THR A 502 -2.20 -42.01 -24.59
C THR A 502 -1.61 -41.16 -25.71
N THR A 503 -2.33 -40.86 -26.80
CA THR A 503 -1.78 -40.15 -27.98
C THR A 503 -2.64 -38.95 -28.38
N GLY A 504 -2.11 -37.75 -28.18
CA GLY A 504 -2.68 -36.51 -28.73
C GLY A 504 -2.02 -36.12 -30.06
N GLU A 505 -2.80 -35.61 -31.00
CA GLU A 505 -2.32 -34.99 -32.24
C GLU A 505 -2.74 -33.52 -32.33
N LEU A 506 -1.79 -32.68 -32.72
CA LEU A 506 -1.95 -31.24 -32.93
C LEU A 506 -1.64 -30.91 -34.40
N THR A 507 -2.49 -30.11 -35.04
CA THR A 507 -2.24 -29.53 -36.36
C THR A 507 -2.16 -28.01 -36.23
N LEU A 508 -1.10 -27.37 -36.72
CA LEU A 508 -0.87 -25.92 -36.63
C LEU A 508 -1.54 -25.13 -37.76
N LYS A 509 -1.95 -23.89 -37.44
CA LYS A 509 -2.52 -22.93 -38.40
C LYS A 509 -1.47 -22.48 -39.45
N PRO A 510 -1.83 -22.45 -40.75
CA PRO A 510 -0.90 -22.04 -41.82
C PRO A 510 -0.55 -20.53 -41.77
N ASP A 511 -1.34 -19.74 -41.07
CA ASP A 511 -1.24 -18.29 -40.84
C ASP A 511 -0.58 -17.92 -39.49
N ALA A 512 -0.21 -18.90 -38.65
CA ALA A 512 0.54 -18.63 -37.43
C ALA A 512 1.95 -18.10 -37.75
N ARG A 513 2.29 -16.90 -37.24
CA ARG A 513 3.58 -16.23 -37.50
C ARG A 513 4.26 -15.82 -36.20
N TRP A 514 5.58 -15.80 -36.26
CA TRP A 514 6.46 -15.11 -35.31
C TRP A 514 6.59 -13.62 -35.69
N SER A 515 6.95 -12.78 -34.73
CA SER A 515 7.12 -11.32 -34.92
C SER A 515 8.30 -10.93 -35.82
N ASP A 516 9.16 -11.89 -36.18
CA ASP A 516 10.21 -11.76 -37.21
C ASP A 516 9.70 -12.12 -38.62
N GLY A 517 8.43 -12.51 -38.76
CA GLY A 517 7.80 -12.92 -40.02
C GLY A 517 7.90 -14.40 -40.36
N ARG A 518 8.63 -15.22 -39.57
CA ARG A 518 8.71 -16.68 -39.80
C ARG A 518 7.38 -17.37 -39.50
N ASN A 519 7.17 -18.53 -40.13
CA ASN A 519 6.04 -19.41 -39.79
C ASN A 519 6.28 -20.10 -38.44
N VAL A 520 5.27 -20.13 -37.58
CA VAL A 520 5.27 -21.06 -36.45
C VAL A 520 5.14 -22.47 -37.00
N ASN A 521 6.07 -23.35 -36.64
CA ASN A 521 6.16 -24.70 -37.19
C ASN A 521 6.34 -25.76 -36.09
N SER A 522 6.28 -27.03 -36.46
CA SER A 522 6.29 -28.15 -35.53
C SER A 522 7.58 -28.25 -34.71
N ARG A 523 8.72 -27.70 -35.17
CA ARG A 523 9.96 -27.68 -34.40
C ARG A 523 9.86 -26.77 -33.18
N ASP A 524 9.17 -25.64 -33.30
CA ASP A 524 8.94 -24.68 -32.21
C ASP A 524 8.12 -25.32 -31.09
N VAL A 525 7.04 -26.00 -31.48
CA VAL A 525 6.14 -26.72 -30.58
C VAL A 525 6.85 -27.92 -29.94
N VAL A 526 7.57 -28.74 -30.72
CA VAL A 526 8.36 -29.86 -30.19
C VAL A 526 9.42 -29.36 -29.22
N ALA A 527 10.16 -28.30 -29.54
CA ALA A 527 11.18 -27.72 -28.67
C ALA A 527 10.59 -27.19 -27.36
N THR A 528 9.48 -26.44 -27.42
CA THR A 528 8.79 -25.91 -26.23
C THR A 528 8.28 -27.04 -25.33
N LEU A 529 7.51 -27.97 -25.88
CA LEU A 529 6.95 -29.08 -25.12
C LEU A 529 8.04 -30.03 -24.57
N THR A 530 9.18 -30.15 -25.26
CA THR A 530 10.34 -30.89 -24.77
C THR A 530 11.05 -30.14 -23.65
N SER A 531 11.17 -28.81 -23.71
CA SER A 531 11.86 -28.03 -22.68
C SER A 531 11.10 -28.05 -21.35
N TRP A 532 9.78 -28.17 -21.34
CA TRP A 532 9.03 -28.40 -20.10
C TRP A 532 9.34 -29.75 -19.43
N ALA A 533 9.89 -30.74 -20.16
CA ALA A 533 10.19 -32.08 -19.66
C ALA A 533 11.66 -32.27 -19.19
N GLN A 534 12.59 -31.41 -19.61
CA GLN A 534 14.03 -31.58 -19.31
C GLN A 534 14.45 -30.90 -17.98
N PRO A 535 15.01 -31.62 -16.98
CA PRO A 535 15.38 -31.03 -15.67
C PRO A 535 16.46 -29.93 -15.68
N ALA A 536 17.17 -29.75 -16.79
CA ALA A 536 18.11 -28.64 -16.99
C ALA A 536 17.45 -27.39 -17.60
N SER A 537 16.19 -27.50 -18.06
CA SER A 537 15.46 -26.41 -18.69
C SER A 537 14.94 -25.41 -17.65
N PRO A 538 15.12 -24.10 -17.90
CA PRO A 538 14.48 -23.03 -17.13
C PRO A 538 12.94 -23.05 -17.15
N ALA A 539 12.34 -23.76 -18.11
CA ALA A 539 10.89 -23.93 -18.26
C ALA A 539 10.36 -25.29 -17.75
N TYR A 540 11.19 -26.09 -17.08
CA TYR A 540 10.83 -27.42 -16.56
C TYR A 540 9.58 -27.42 -15.66
N HIS A 541 8.76 -28.47 -15.77
CA HIS A 541 7.66 -28.73 -14.85
C HIS A 541 7.52 -30.22 -14.52
N GLY A 542 7.62 -30.57 -13.24
CA GLY A 542 7.62 -31.95 -12.73
C GLY A 542 6.45 -32.82 -13.24
N THR A 543 5.21 -32.34 -13.14
CA THR A 543 4.02 -33.09 -13.62
C THR A 543 4.09 -33.41 -15.12
N TRP A 544 4.45 -32.44 -15.98
CA TRP A 544 4.59 -32.66 -17.42
C TRP A 544 5.70 -33.68 -17.75
N ALA A 545 6.87 -33.51 -17.13
CA ALA A 545 7.99 -34.45 -17.24
C ALA A 545 7.63 -35.88 -16.76
N GLY A 546 6.67 -36.02 -15.84
CA GLY A 546 6.18 -37.31 -15.35
C GLY A 546 5.09 -37.96 -16.19
N ILE A 547 4.47 -37.26 -17.16
CA ILE A 547 3.38 -37.79 -17.99
C ILE A 547 3.74 -37.93 -19.47
N VAL A 548 4.73 -37.22 -20.00
CA VAL A 548 5.12 -37.31 -21.41
C VAL A 548 6.14 -38.43 -21.64
N GLU A 549 5.85 -39.28 -22.63
CA GLU A 549 6.81 -40.26 -23.17
C GLU A 549 7.61 -39.67 -24.33
N SER A 550 6.95 -38.95 -25.24
CA SER A 550 7.61 -38.32 -26.39
C SER A 550 6.78 -37.18 -27.00
N VAL A 551 7.46 -36.22 -27.64
CA VAL A 551 6.86 -35.22 -28.51
C VAL A 551 7.59 -35.27 -29.86
N ALA A 552 6.85 -35.46 -30.96
CA ALA A 552 7.44 -35.66 -32.28
C ALA A 552 6.72 -34.85 -33.36
N ALA A 553 7.49 -34.21 -34.25
CA ALA A 553 6.96 -33.67 -35.49
C ALA A 553 6.69 -34.84 -36.47
N VAL A 554 5.45 -34.94 -36.93
CA VAL A 554 5.00 -35.88 -37.97
C VAL A 554 5.19 -35.25 -39.36
N ASP A 555 4.95 -33.94 -39.46
CA ASP A 555 5.32 -33.09 -40.60
C ASP A 555 5.63 -31.66 -40.11
N ASP A 556 5.71 -30.68 -41.01
CA ASP A 556 6.01 -29.28 -40.67
C ASP A 556 4.93 -28.61 -39.78
N ARG A 557 3.67 -29.06 -39.85
CA ARG A 557 2.54 -28.52 -39.08
C ARG A 557 1.82 -29.55 -38.20
N LYS A 558 2.16 -30.84 -38.28
CA LYS A 558 1.56 -31.89 -37.44
C LYS A 558 2.53 -32.37 -36.35
N ILE A 559 2.09 -32.29 -35.09
CA ILE A 559 2.81 -32.80 -33.91
C ILE A 559 2.01 -33.95 -33.31
N ARG A 560 2.71 -34.99 -32.83
CA ARG A 560 2.16 -36.05 -31.99
C ARG A 560 2.79 -35.97 -30.61
N VAL A 561 1.96 -35.95 -29.57
CA VAL A 561 2.35 -36.03 -28.15
C VAL A 561 1.91 -37.39 -27.64
N LYS A 562 2.84 -38.17 -27.11
CA LYS A 562 2.55 -39.46 -26.47
C LYS A 562 2.78 -39.37 -24.97
N PHE A 563 1.82 -39.87 -24.21
CA PHE A 563 1.82 -39.90 -22.75
C PHE A 563 2.16 -41.30 -22.23
N THR A 564 2.82 -41.38 -21.07
CA THR A 564 3.26 -42.64 -20.42
C THR A 564 2.11 -43.50 -19.90
N ARG A 565 0.89 -42.94 -19.86
CA ARG A 565 -0.36 -43.50 -19.34
C ARG A 565 -1.53 -42.59 -19.74
N PRO A 566 -2.80 -43.01 -19.55
CA PRO A 566 -3.93 -42.10 -19.60
C PRO A 566 -3.78 -40.93 -18.61
N VAL A 567 -4.18 -39.74 -19.07
CA VAL A 567 -4.14 -38.46 -18.35
C VAL A 567 -5.54 -37.84 -18.41
N LEU A 568 -6.03 -37.27 -17.31
CA LEU A 568 -7.24 -36.45 -17.33
C LEU A 568 -6.92 -35.08 -17.94
N GLN A 569 -7.64 -34.71 -19.00
CA GLN A 569 -7.50 -33.44 -19.75
C GLN A 569 -6.04 -33.03 -20.06
N PRO A 570 -5.29 -33.82 -20.86
CA PRO A 570 -3.94 -33.45 -21.28
C PRO A 570 -3.87 -32.12 -22.06
N ASP A 571 -5.00 -31.71 -22.63
CA ASP A 571 -5.23 -30.43 -23.31
C ASP A 571 -5.04 -29.19 -22.41
N PHE A 572 -5.12 -29.33 -21.08
CA PHE A 572 -4.78 -28.25 -20.13
C PHE A 572 -3.40 -27.64 -20.39
N TRP A 573 -2.41 -28.47 -20.75
CA TRP A 573 -1.04 -28.02 -21.01
C TRP A 573 -0.91 -27.15 -22.27
N PHE A 574 -1.87 -27.24 -23.19
CA PHE A 574 -1.89 -26.50 -24.45
C PHE A 574 -2.50 -25.08 -24.31
N LEU A 575 -2.97 -24.71 -23.11
CA LEU A 575 -3.32 -23.31 -22.76
C LEU A 575 -2.10 -22.41 -22.56
N ARG A 576 -0.88 -22.95 -22.51
CA ARG A 576 0.36 -22.20 -22.31
C ARG A 576 0.96 -21.72 -23.64
N ALA A 577 1.74 -20.65 -23.58
CA ALA A 577 2.47 -20.07 -24.71
C ALA A 577 3.45 -21.05 -25.37
N VAL A 578 3.62 -20.93 -26.69
CA VAL A 578 4.68 -21.60 -27.47
C VAL A 578 5.86 -20.65 -27.69
N MET A 579 7.08 -21.17 -27.62
CA MET A 579 8.33 -20.45 -27.91
C MET A 579 8.90 -20.82 -29.28
N PRO A 580 9.63 -19.92 -29.96
CA PRO A 580 10.51 -20.29 -31.07
C PRO A 580 11.52 -21.37 -30.64
N ALA A 581 11.85 -22.28 -31.54
CA ALA A 581 12.78 -23.37 -31.24
C ALA A 581 14.16 -22.88 -30.74
N GLU A 582 14.60 -21.69 -31.15
CA GLU A 582 15.89 -21.11 -30.74
C GLU A 582 15.91 -20.62 -29.28
N THR A 583 14.76 -20.26 -28.69
CA THR A 583 14.67 -19.68 -27.34
C THR A 583 13.97 -20.56 -26.32
N ALA A 584 13.35 -21.67 -26.75
CA ALA A 584 12.63 -22.62 -25.89
C ALA A 584 13.43 -23.20 -24.70
N PHE A 585 14.77 -23.16 -24.76
CA PHE A 585 15.69 -23.62 -23.71
C PHE A 585 16.51 -22.50 -23.04
N SER A 586 16.37 -21.26 -23.50
CA SER A 586 17.08 -20.10 -22.92
C SER A 586 16.57 -19.82 -21.50
N ALA A 587 17.42 -19.28 -20.62
CA ALA A 587 17.02 -18.89 -19.25
C ALA A 587 16.48 -17.47 -19.12
N ILE A 588 16.79 -16.65 -20.13
CA ILE A 588 16.46 -15.23 -20.27
C ILE A 588 16.27 -14.99 -21.77
N VAL A 589 15.28 -14.18 -22.16
CA VAL A 589 15.11 -13.70 -23.53
C VAL A 589 15.14 -12.17 -23.52
N PRO A 590 16.28 -11.51 -23.87
CA PRO A 590 16.37 -10.06 -23.92
C PRO A 590 15.30 -9.42 -24.84
N PRO A 591 14.86 -8.17 -24.56
CA PRO A 591 13.80 -7.49 -25.32
C PRO A 591 14.03 -7.48 -26.83
N GLU A 592 15.28 -7.27 -27.26
CA GLU A 592 15.70 -7.22 -28.67
C GLU A 592 15.55 -8.57 -29.39
N THR A 593 15.39 -9.65 -28.62
CA THR A 593 15.22 -11.03 -29.08
C THR A 593 13.87 -11.64 -28.68
N TRP A 594 12.94 -10.82 -28.17
CA TRP A 594 11.60 -11.24 -27.75
C TRP A 594 10.70 -11.51 -28.96
N ILE A 595 10.97 -12.64 -29.62
CA ILE A 595 10.24 -13.10 -30.81
C ILE A 595 8.95 -13.80 -30.35
N GLY A 596 7.82 -13.14 -30.58
CA GLY A 596 6.50 -13.54 -30.09
C GLY A 596 5.52 -13.90 -31.20
N SER A 597 4.56 -14.77 -30.90
CA SER A 597 3.47 -15.16 -31.82
C SER A 597 2.15 -14.41 -31.55
N GLY A 598 2.12 -13.62 -30.47
CA GLY A 598 0.98 -12.82 -30.02
C GLY A 598 0.69 -11.61 -30.90
N ASP A 599 -0.33 -10.86 -30.50
CA ASP A 599 -0.85 -9.74 -31.27
C ASP A 599 -0.07 -8.44 -31.04
N PHE A 600 0.76 -8.41 -30.00
CA PHE A 600 1.66 -7.32 -29.69
C PHE A 600 3.11 -7.83 -29.64
N ARG A 601 4.04 -6.96 -30.00
CA ARG A 601 5.46 -7.09 -29.68
C ARG A 601 5.77 -6.20 -28.47
N TRP A 602 6.57 -6.69 -27.53
CA TRP A 602 7.11 -5.87 -26.46
C TRP A 602 8.25 -4.99 -27.00
N LEU A 603 8.28 -3.71 -26.62
CA LEU A 603 9.32 -2.75 -27.03
C LEU A 603 10.36 -2.51 -25.94
N GLY A 604 10.41 -3.38 -24.92
CA GLY A 604 11.27 -3.25 -23.74
C GLY A 604 10.65 -2.37 -22.65
N ASN A 605 11.42 -2.21 -21.57
CA ASN A 605 11.10 -1.31 -20.47
C ASN A 605 11.66 0.09 -20.74
N ARG A 606 10.96 1.11 -20.25
CA ARG A 606 11.42 2.50 -20.18
C ARG A 606 11.29 2.99 -18.72
N VAL A 607 12.19 3.88 -18.32
CA VAL A 607 12.05 4.63 -17.05
C VAL A 607 11.84 6.09 -17.43
N GLU A 608 10.59 6.54 -17.38
CA GLU A 608 10.19 7.92 -17.67
C GLU A 608 9.57 8.53 -16.42
N SER A 609 10.02 9.73 -16.04
CA SER A 609 9.51 10.47 -14.86
C SER A 609 9.46 9.66 -13.55
N GLN A 610 10.49 8.85 -13.29
CA GLN A 610 10.67 8.00 -12.09
C GLN A 610 9.77 6.76 -11.98
N ALA A 611 8.87 6.51 -12.94
CA ALA A 611 8.11 5.26 -13.01
C ALA A 611 8.75 4.27 -14.01
N ALA A 612 8.59 2.97 -13.77
CA ALA A 612 8.87 1.94 -14.76
C ALA A 612 7.64 1.75 -15.67
N GLU A 613 7.90 1.61 -16.96
CA GLU A 613 6.90 1.39 -18.01
C GLU A 613 7.30 0.21 -18.89
N SER A 614 6.35 -0.68 -19.20
CA SER A 614 6.48 -1.67 -20.27
C SER A 614 5.54 -1.31 -21.42
N THR A 615 6.09 -0.98 -22.59
CA THR A 615 5.29 -0.68 -23.80
C THR A 615 5.18 -1.91 -24.71
N PHE A 616 3.96 -2.20 -25.16
CA PHE A 616 3.63 -3.23 -26.15
C PHE A 616 2.99 -2.57 -27.37
N GLU A 617 3.41 -2.93 -28.58
CA GLU A 617 2.90 -2.37 -29.84
C GLU A 617 2.30 -3.46 -30.72
N ARG A 618 1.15 -3.18 -31.33
CA ARG A 618 0.41 -4.12 -32.17
C ARG A 618 1.24 -4.54 -33.38
N GLN A 619 1.23 -5.84 -33.68
CA GLN A 619 1.99 -6.38 -34.81
C GLN A 619 1.44 -5.89 -36.17
N PRO A 620 2.30 -5.69 -37.19
CA PRO A 620 1.87 -5.34 -38.53
C PRO A 620 0.90 -6.38 -39.12
N GLY A 621 -0.14 -5.91 -39.83
CA GLY A 621 -1.16 -6.78 -40.43
C GLY A 621 -2.33 -7.14 -39.51
N LEU A 622 -2.36 -6.62 -38.27
CA LEU A 622 -3.55 -6.63 -37.42
C LEU A 622 -4.22 -5.25 -37.47
N ASP A 623 -5.52 -5.21 -37.75
CA ASP A 623 -6.31 -3.97 -37.83
C ASP A 623 -7.15 -3.68 -36.57
N ALA A 624 -7.51 -4.71 -35.81
CA ALA A 624 -8.35 -4.65 -34.61
C ALA A 624 -7.55 -4.34 -33.32
N GLY A 625 -8.27 -4.00 -32.24
CA GLY A 625 -7.68 -3.68 -30.93
C GLY A 625 -6.92 -2.36 -30.88
N PRO A 626 -6.33 -2.01 -29.73
CA PRO A 626 -5.49 -0.82 -29.59
C PRO A 626 -4.18 -0.98 -30.38
N PHE A 627 -3.58 0.15 -30.79
CA PHE A 627 -2.29 0.17 -31.46
C PHE A 627 -1.13 -0.06 -30.47
N ARG A 628 -1.27 0.42 -29.22
CA ARG A 628 -0.34 0.11 -28.12
C ARG A 628 -1.08 -0.21 -26.82
N VAL A 629 -0.47 -1.06 -26.01
CA VAL A 629 -0.79 -1.22 -24.59
C VAL A 629 0.44 -0.76 -23.80
N ARG A 630 0.24 0.03 -22.76
CA ARG A 630 1.29 0.58 -21.90
C ARG A 630 1.01 0.19 -20.46
N GLU A 631 1.85 -0.67 -19.89
CA GLU A 631 1.84 -0.96 -18.46
C GLU A 631 2.64 0.12 -17.73
N LEU A 632 2.02 0.80 -16.76
CA LEU A 632 2.62 1.78 -15.86
C LEU A 632 2.65 1.20 -14.44
N VAL A 633 3.83 1.16 -13.82
CA VAL A 633 3.99 0.57 -12.48
C VAL A 633 3.58 1.54 -11.36
N PHE A 634 2.81 1.04 -10.40
CA PHE A 634 2.48 1.73 -9.15
C PHE A 634 2.79 0.82 -7.94
N GLU A 635 3.58 1.30 -6.97
CA GLU A 635 3.85 0.55 -5.71
C GLU A 635 2.65 0.52 -4.76
N ASP A 636 1.74 1.49 -4.84
CA ASP A 636 0.48 1.53 -4.09
C ASP A 636 -0.71 1.63 -5.06
N ASP A 637 -1.62 0.67 -4.96
CA ASP A 637 -2.87 0.62 -5.73
C ASP A 637 -3.76 1.85 -5.50
N ARG A 638 -3.57 2.58 -4.39
CA ARG A 638 -4.27 3.84 -4.11
C ARG A 638 -3.87 4.92 -5.12
N ASP A 639 -2.61 4.98 -5.52
CA ASP A 639 -2.13 5.91 -6.53
C ASP A 639 -2.57 5.47 -7.95
N ALA A 640 -2.66 4.15 -8.19
CA ALA A 640 -3.27 3.60 -9.40
C ALA A 640 -4.78 3.93 -9.51
N TRP A 641 -5.53 3.81 -8.40
CA TRP A 641 -6.93 4.20 -8.35
C TRP A 641 -7.12 5.70 -8.61
N GLN A 642 -6.31 6.58 -7.99
CA GLN A 642 -6.35 8.00 -8.35
C GLN A 642 -5.99 8.23 -9.82
N ALA A 643 -4.99 7.51 -10.37
CA ALA A 643 -4.66 7.60 -11.79
C ALA A 643 -5.83 7.24 -12.73
N LEU A 644 -6.69 6.31 -12.33
CA LEU A 644 -7.91 5.96 -13.06
C LEU A 644 -8.97 7.08 -13.00
N LEU A 645 -9.10 7.75 -11.86
CA LEU A 645 -10.01 8.89 -11.67
C LEU A 645 -9.52 10.12 -12.45
N ASP A 646 -8.23 10.44 -12.35
CA ASP A 646 -7.54 11.52 -13.06
C ASP A 646 -7.52 11.33 -14.58
N SER A 647 -7.91 10.14 -15.07
CA SER A 647 -7.78 9.74 -16.48
C SER A 647 -6.32 9.71 -16.98
N ARG A 648 -5.39 9.41 -16.07
CA ARG A 648 -3.98 9.11 -16.37
C ARG A 648 -3.77 7.66 -16.83
N VAL A 649 -4.63 6.74 -16.39
CA VAL A 649 -4.76 5.37 -16.90
C VAL A 649 -6.20 5.06 -17.30
N ASP A 650 -6.36 4.10 -18.20
CA ASP A 650 -7.64 3.65 -18.75
C ASP A 650 -8.17 2.41 -18.03
N LEU A 651 -7.27 1.58 -17.47
CA LEU A 651 -7.55 0.35 -16.73
C LEU A 651 -6.55 0.20 -15.57
N ILE A 652 -6.94 -0.47 -14.47
CA ILE A 652 -6.04 -0.88 -13.39
C ILE A 652 -6.18 -2.37 -13.10
N GLU A 653 -5.04 -3.05 -12.89
CA GLU A 653 -4.92 -4.48 -12.62
C GLU A 653 -5.68 -4.92 -11.36
N HIS A 654 -5.51 -4.19 -10.26
CA HIS A 654 -6.05 -4.54 -8.94
C HIS A 654 -6.81 -3.36 -8.31
N VAL A 655 -7.96 -3.65 -7.69
CA VAL A 655 -8.77 -2.70 -6.92
C VAL A 655 -8.81 -3.14 -5.46
N PRO A 656 -8.08 -2.47 -4.55
CA PRO A 656 -8.12 -2.73 -3.12
C PRO A 656 -9.53 -2.78 -2.55
N SER A 657 -9.78 -3.79 -1.70
CA SER A 657 -11.09 -4.03 -1.12
C SER A 657 -11.58 -2.90 -0.21
N ASP A 658 -10.68 -2.09 0.34
CA ASP A 658 -10.95 -0.91 1.17
C ASP A 658 -11.30 0.36 0.36
N LEU A 659 -10.96 0.45 -0.93
CA LEU A 659 -11.30 1.59 -1.79
C LEU A 659 -12.73 1.53 -2.37
N LEU A 660 -13.31 0.33 -2.46
CA LEU A 660 -14.66 0.13 -2.99
C LEU A 660 -15.75 0.43 -1.94
N LEU A 661 -15.78 1.67 -1.44
CA LEU A 661 -16.78 2.17 -0.52
C LEU A 661 -17.85 2.98 -1.25
N ASP A 662 -19.11 2.56 -1.09
CA ASP A 662 -20.42 3.17 -1.40
C ASP A 662 -20.69 3.81 -2.78
N ARG A 663 -19.72 4.39 -3.50
CA ARG A 663 -19.96 5.00 -4.80
C ARG A 663 -18.74 5.04 -5.73
N VAL A 664 -18.59 3.98 -6.53
CA VAL A 664 -17.78 4.02 -7.76
C VAL A 664 -18.29 5.16 -8.66
N PRO A 665 -17.41 6.03 -9.21
CA PRO A 665 -17.83 7.12 -10.09
C PRO A 665 -18.56 6.62 -11.36
N PRO A 666 -19.54 7.38 -11.89
CA PRO A 666 -20.35 6.93 -13.03
C PRO A 666 -19.53 6.73 -14.32
N THR A 667 -18.34 7.33 -14.42
CA THR A 667 -17.35 7.18 -15.49
C THR A 667 -16.54 5.88 -15.41
N VAL A 668 -16.54 5.18 -14.28
CA VAL A 668 -15.74 3.97 -14.03
C VAL A 668 -16.64 2.73 -14.03
N ALA A 669 -16.10 1.62 -14.55
CA ALA A 669 -16.63 0.27 -14.39
C ALA A 669 -15.66 -0.56 -13.54
N VAL A 670 -16.19 -1.51 -12.78
CA VAL A 670 -15.44 -2.44 -11.94
C VAL A 670 -15.98 -3.84 -12.21
N ALA A 671 -15.11 -4.81 -12.43
CA ALA A 671 -15.46 -6.23 -12.50
C ALA A 671 -14.84 -6.99 -11.33
N THR A 672 -15.40 -8.15 -11.04
CA THR A 672 -14.80 -9.13 -10.13
C THR A 672 -14.41 -10.34 -10.96
N SER A 673 -13.18 -10.81 -10.82
CA SER A 673 -12.71 -12.02 -11.50
C SER A 673 -13.51 -13.25 -11.05
N PRO A 674 -13.70 -14.28 -11.90
CA PRO A 674 -14.28 -15.55 -11.48
C PRO A 674 -13.51 -16.17 -10.30
N SER A 675 -12.19 -15.98 -10.27
CA SER A 675 -11.32 -16.47 -9.20
C SER A 675 -11.01 -15.41 -8.16
N PRO A 676 -11.18 -15.72 -6.86
CA PRO A 676 -10.78 -14.85 -5.77
C PRO A 676 -9.30 -15.03 -5.43
N ASP A 677 -8.70 -14.02 -4.81
CA ASP A 677 -7.35 -14.05 -4.28
C ASP A 677 -7.35 -14.69 -2.88
N VAL A 678 -6.64 -15.81 -2.74
CA VAL A 678 -6.41 -16.51 -1.48
C VAL A 678 -5.01 -16.15 -0.96
N HIS A 679 -4.96 -15.50 0.20
CA HIS A 679 -3.73 -15.11 0.89
C HIS A 679 -3.29 -16.21 1.85
N LEU A 680 -2.03 -16.62 1.78
CA LEU A 680 -1.46 -17.70 2.58
C LEU A 680 0.03 -17.51 2.88
N ILE A 681 0.51 -18.15 3.94
CA ILE A 681 1.93 -18.29 4.25
C ILE A 681 2.35 -19.70 3.86
N ALA A 682 3.09 -19.82 2.76
CA ALA A 682 3.76 -21.06 2.38
C ALA A 682 4.89 -21.38 3.36
N ILE A 683 5.17 -22.67 3.54
CA ILE A 683 6.13 -23.20 4.51
C ILE A 683 7.06 -24.16 3.78
N ASP A 684 8.37 -24.04 4.00
CA ASP A 684 9.35 -24.99 3.44
C ASP A 684 9.55 -26.21 4.36
N GLY A 685 9.02 -27.36 3.96
CA GLY A 685 9.17 -28.64 4.64
C GLY A 685 10.61 -29.15 4.76
N ARG A 686 11.57 -28.59 4.00
CA ARG A 686 13.01 -28.92 4.12
C ARG A 686 13.62 -28.41 5.43
N VAL A 687 12.97 -27.45 6.10
CA VAL A 687 13.43 -26.85 7.36
C VAL A 687 12.89 -27.65 8.55
N PRO A 688 13.72 -28.27 9.42
CA PRO A 688 13.24 -29.26 10.40
C PRO A 688 12.21 -28.76 11.43
N ILE A 689 12.24 -27.48 11.82
CA ILE A 689 11.22 -26.88 12.71
C ILE A 689 9.89 -26.66 11.98
N LEU A 690 9.91 -26.47 10.67
CA LEU A 690 8.74 -26.33 9.82
C LEU A 690 8.15 -27.69 9.39
N ALA A 691 8.99 -28.72 9.25
CA ALA A 691 8.54 -30.11 9.13
C ALA A 691 7.73 -30.59 10.36
N ASN A 692 7.89 -29.95 11.52
CA ASN A 692 7.22 -30.36 12.76
C ASN A 692 5.73 -29.94 12.81
N ARG A 693 4.86 -30.95 12.91
CA ARG A 693 3.39 -30.80 12.98
C ARG A 693 2.93 -29.97 14.18
N SER A 694 3.55 -30.13 15.35
CA SER A 694 3.24 -29.35 16.55
C SER A 694 3.54 -27.86 16.32
N PHE A 695 4.67 -27.53 15.69
CA PHE A 695 5.06 -26.15 15.39
C PHE A 695 4.12 -25.47 14.40
N ARG A 696 3.80 -26.10 13.25
CA ARG A 696 2.88 -25.50 12.25
C ARG A 696 1.47 -25.26 12.81
N ARG A 697 0.95 -26.20 13.60
CA ARG A 697 -0.30 -25.99 14.34
C ARG A 697 -0.18 -24.85 15.33
N GLY A 698 0.94 -24.75 16.05
CA GLY A 698 1.24 -23.63 16.94
C GLY A 698 1.18 -22.27 16.24
N LEU A 699 1.73 -22.14 15.02
CA LEU A 699 1.65 -20.92 14.22
C LEU A 699 0.19 -20.52 13.93
N ALA A 700 -0.65 -21.46 13.48
CA ALA A 700 -2.06 -21.16 13.18
C ALA A 700 -2.87 -20.73 14.42
N TYR A 701 -2.62 -21.33 15.58
CA TYR A 701 -3.25 -20.91 16.86
C TYR A 701 -2.69 -19.58 17.39
N ALA A 702 -1.46 -19.20 17.02
CA ALA A 702 -0.78 -17.99 17.52
C ALA A 702 -1.18 -16.69 16.80
N LEU A 703 -1.81 -16.77 15.63
CA LEU A 703 -2.17 -15.61 14.83
C LEU A 703 -3.65 -15.27 14.99
N ASN A 704 -3.97 -14.05 15.44
CA ASN A 704 -5.34 -13.55 15.44
C ASN A 704 -5.74 -13.14 14.02
N ARG A 705 -6.10 -14.13 13.20
CA ARG A 705 -6.37 -13.91 11.76
C ARG A 705 -7.54 -12.96 11.50
N GLN A 706 -8.50 -12.85 12.43
CA GLN A 706 -9.59 -11.86 12.33
C GLN A 706 -9.07 -10.43 12.48
N GLU A 707 -8.32 -10.14 13.55
CA GLU A 707 -7.68 -8.83 13.80
C GLU A 707 -6.71 -8.42 12.67
N LEU A 708 -5.91 -9.37 12.17
CA LEU A 708 -5.02 -9.15 11.03
C LEU A 708 -5.81 -8.79 9.74
N PHE A 709 -6.97 -9.40 9.52
CA PHE A 709 -7.79 -9.15 8.34
C PHE A 709 -8.58 -7.85 8.44
N GLU A 710 -9.29 -7.63 9.55
CA GLU A 710 -10.18 -6.49 9.75
C GLU A 710 -9.40 -5.19 10.00
N GLU A 711 -8.41 -5.19 10.88
CA GLU A 711 -7.74 -3.95 11.31
C GLU A 711 -6.55 -3.58 10.40
N GLN A 712 -5.75 -4.57 9.98
CA GLN A 712 -4.45 -4.32 9.34
C GLN A 712 -4.50 -4.37 7.81
N PHE A 713 -5.32 -5.29 7.27
CA PHE A 713 -5.49 -5.49 5.83
C PHE A 713 -6.65 -4.65 5.26
N LEU A 714 -7.89 -4.86 5.75
CA LEU A 714 -9.08 -4.14 5.28
C LEU A 714 -9.28 -2.74 5.89
N GLY A 715 -8.85 -2.53 7.15
CA GLY A 715 -9.18 -1.31 7.92
C GLY A 715 -10.67 -1.16 8.26
N ARG A 716 -11.47 -2.23 8.13
CA ARG A 716 -12.92 -2.27 8.36
C ARG A 716 -13.41 -3.71 8.57
N ALA A 717 -14.66 -3.85 9.01
CA ALA A 717 -15.36 -5.14 9.00
C ALA A 717 -15.48 -5.71 7.55
N PRO A 718 -15.44 -7.04 7.35
CA PRO A 718 -15.47 -7.65 6.02
C PRO A 718 -16.86 -7.58 5.36
N ARG A 719 -16.88 -7.63 4.02
CA ARG A 719 -18.10 -7.82 3.22
C ARG A 719 -18.47 -9.31 3.11
N PRO A 720 -19.69 -9.67 2.65
CA PRO A 720 -20.13 -11.07 2.54
C PRO A 720 -19.27 -11.96 1.63
N ASP A 721 -18.50 -11.36 0.73
CA ASP A 721 -17.55 -11.97 -0.21
C ASP A 721 -16.08 -11.99 0.29
N GLU A 722 -15.84 -11.49 1.51
CA GLU A 722 -14.51 -11.35 2.13
C GLU A 722 -14.48 -12.12 3.46
N PHE A 723 -13.60 -13.11 3.61
CA PHE A 723 -13.61 -13.98 4.79
C PHE A 723 -12.27 -14.66 5.08
N LEU A 724 -12.08 -15.10 6.33
CA LEU A 724 -10.93 -15.93 6.71
C LEU A 724 -10.91 -17.25 5.93
N ALA A 725 -9.71 -17.64 5.51
CA ALA A 725 -9.49 -18.88 4.78
C ALA A 725 -9.24 -20.04 5.76
N ASP A 726 -9.76 -21.21 5.40
CA ASP A 726 -9.61 -22.48 6.13
C ASP A 726 -8.58 -23.40 5.48
N GLY A 727 -8.52 -23.44 4.14
CA GLY A 727 -7.59 -24.27 3.37
C GLY A 727 -6.78 -23.51 2.31
N ALA A 728 -6.18 -24.26 1.38
CA ALA A 728 -5.43 -23.73 0.23
C ALA A 728 -6.33 -23.41 -0.99
N PHE A 729 -7.57 -23.89 -0.97
CA PHE A 729 -8.54 -23.76 -2.04
C PHE A 729 -9.44 -22.54 -1.79
N ALA A 730 -9.92 -21.92 -2.87
CA ALA A 730 -10.97 -20.93 -2.76
C ALA A 730 -12.29 -21.58 -2.30
N LYS A 731 -12.94 -20.96 -1.32
CA LYS A 731 -14.21 -21.40 -0.73
C LYS A 731 -15.35 -21.35 -1.74
N GLY A 732 -16.24 -22.34 -1.69
CA GLY A 732 -17.35 -22.51 -2.63
C GLY A 732 -16.96 -23.14 -3.97
N THR A 733 -15.68 -23.44 -4.21
CA THR A 733 -15.25 -24.21 -5.39
C THR A 733 -15.68 -25.67 -5.28
N ALA A 734 -15.59 -26.42 -6.38
CA ALA A 734 -15.86 -27.87 -6.39
C ALA A 734 -14.96 -28.69 -5.43
N TRP A 735 -13.82 -28.12 -5.02
CA TRP A 735 -12.75 -28.76 -4.27
C TRP A 735 -12.77 -28.42 -2.77
N ASP A 736 -13.45 -27.35 -2.38
CA ASP A 736 -13.64 -26.89 -1.00
C ASP A 736 -14.47 -27.89 -0.17
N ASP A 737 -13.95 -28.30 0.97
CA ASP A 737 -14.71 -29.06 1.96
C ASP A 737 -15.39 -28.16 3.00
N THR A 738 -16.66 -27.84 2.73
CA THR A 738 -17.49 -26.92 3.52
C THR A 738 -17.81 -27.38 4.94
N GLU A 739 -17.47 -28.61 5.34
CA GLU A 739 -17.64 -29.10 6.71
C GLU A 739 -16.49 -28.67 7.64
N VAL A 740 -15.32 -28.30 7.10
CA VAL A 740 -14.10 -28.07 7.89
C VAL A 740 -13.84 -26.59 8.16
N ARG A 741 -14.04 -26.17 9.41
CA ARG A 741 -13.87 -24.78 9.86
C ARG A 741 -12.40 -24.34 10.00
N PRO A 742 -12.08 -23.04 9.87
CA PRO A 742 -10.74 -22.50 10.12
C PRO A 742 -10.27 -22.74 11.56
N VAL A 743 -8.94 -22.91 11.75
CA VAL A 743 -8.32 -23.02 13.08
C VAL A 743 -8.52 -21.71 13.87
N PRO A 744 -9.09 -21.75 15.10
CA PRO A 744 -9.32 -20.56 15.91
C PRO A 744 -8.02 -20.00 16.50
N PHE A 745 -8.03 -18.73 16.88
CA PHE A 745 -6.97 -18.11 17.66
C PHE A 745 -6.99 -18.63 19.11
N ASP A 746 -5.87 -19.22 19.57
CA ASP A 746 -5.71 -19.71 20.94
C ASP A 746 -4.24 -19.57 21.40
N PRO A 747 -3.89 -18.45 22.06
CA PRO A 747 -2.55 -18.24 22.62
C PRO A 747 -2.11 -19.26 23.67
N ALA A 748 -3.02 -19.96 24.35
CA ALA A 748 -2.66 -20.99 25.32
C ALA A 748 -2.26 -22.29 24.60
N MET A 749 -3.06 -22.73 23.63
CA MET A 749 -2.76 -23.88 22.77
C MET A 749 -1.46 -23.66 21.97
N ALA A 750 -1.27 -22.45 21.42
CA ALA A 750 -0.04 -22.08 20.73
C ALA A 750 1.20 -22.23 21.62
N ARG A 751 1.17 -21.72 22.87
CA ARG A 751 2.26 -21.87 23.85
C ARG A 751 2.57 -23.34 24.15
N LEU A 752 1.56 -24.18 24.32
CA LEU A 752 1.72 -25.62 24.56
C LEU A 752 2.35 -26.34 23.35
N LEU A 753 1.87 -26.05 22.14
CA LEU A 753 2.35 -26.64 20.90
C LEU A 753 3.80 -26.23 20.57
N PHE A 754 4.14 -24.96 20.74
CA PHE A 754 5.53 -24.49 20.60
C PHE A 754 6.45 -25.10 21.66
N ALA A 755 5.98 -25.28 22.91
CA ALA A 755 6.75 -25.97 23.94
C ALA A 755 6.97 -27.46 23.63
N SER A 756 6.00 -28.12 23.00
CA SER A 756 6.14 -29.49 22.50
C SER A 756 7.18 -29.56 21.38
N ALA A 757 7.04 -28.75 20.33
CA ALA A 757 7.99 -28.70 19.21
C ALA A 757 9.44 -28.41 19.67
N LYS A 758 9.62 -27.45 20.58
CA LYS A 758 10.92 -27.12 21.20
C LYS A 758 11.52 -28.31 21.96
N ARG A 759 10.69 -29.11 22.65
CA ARG A 759 11.12 -30.33 23.36
C ARG A 759 11.45 -31.48 22.39
N GLU A 760 10.59 -31.72 21.40
CA GLU A 760 10.72 -32.76 20.38
C GLU A 760 12.03 -32.60 19.59
N LEU A 761 12.34 -31.37 19.16
CA LEU A 761 13.52 -31.03 18.37
C LEU A 761 14.74 -30.60 19.22
N LYS A 762 14.60 -30.53 20.55
CA LYS A 762 15.63 -30.10 21.51
C LYS A 762 16.19 -28.69 21.25
N ILE A 763 15.38 -27.78 20.72
CA ILE A 763 15.75 -26.39 20.41
C ILE A 763 15.17 -25.39 21.43
N THR A 764 15.89 -24.31 21.70
CA THR A 764 15.52 -23.31 22.72
C THR A 764 15.04 -22.00 22.10
N LYS A 765 15.86 -21.40 21.23
CA LYS A 765 15.51 -20.24 20.38
C LYS A 765 15.00 -20.73 19.01
N ILE A 766 14.05 -19.99 18.46
CA ILE A 766 13.61 -20.12 17.06
C ILE A 766 13.78 -18.74 16.42
N SER A 767 14.45 -18.70 15.27
CA SER A 767 14.51 -17.55 14.38
C SER A 767 14.18 -18.07 12.98
N LEU A 768 13.29 -17.38 12.27
CA LEU A 768 12.84 -17.70 10.92
C LEU A 768 12.74 -16.42 10.09
N THR A 769 12.74 -16.56 8.78
CA THR A 769 12.54 -15.49 7.81
C THR A 769 11.15 -15.60 7.19
N LEU A 770 10.44 -14.48 7.10
CA LEU A 770 9.22 -14.32 6.32
C LEU A 770 9.54 -13.45 5.10
N ASP A 771 9.59 -14.11 3.95
CA ASP A 771 9.79 -13.50 2.64
C ASP A 771 8.43 -13.00 2.11
N TYR A 772 8.33 -11.74 1.70
CA TYR A 772 7.06 -11.12 1.30
C TYR A 772 7.23 -10.10 0.17
N PRO A 773 6.22 -9.91 -0.71
CA PRO A 773 6.28 -8.96 -1.82
C PRO A 773 6.21 -7.51 -1.34
N ALA A 774 6.69 -6.59 -2.19
CA ALA A 774 6.91 -5.18 -1.86
C ALA A 774 5.67 -4.33 -1.47
N ARG A 775 4.44 -4.86 -1.52
CA ARG A 775 3.19 -4.09 -1.37
C ARG A 775 2.96 -3.52 0.05
N PRO A 776 2.43 -2.29 0.19
CA PRO A 776 2.17 -1.66 1.50
C PRO A 776 1.16 -2.39 2.39
N ASP A 777 0.13 -3.00 1.82
CA ASP A 777 -0.91 -3.76 2.55
C ASP A 777 -0.33 -4.99 3.25
N ILE A 778 0.43 -5.81 2.50
CA ILE A 778 1.09 -7.00 3.00
C ILE A 778 2.21 -6.64 3.99
N ALA A 779 2.93 -5.53 3.77
CA ALA A 779 3.97 -5.06 4.67
C ALA A 779 3.45 -4.76 6.10
N ARG A 780 2.27 -4.12 6.23
CA ARG A 780 1.63 -3.87 7.53
C ARG A 780 1.30 -5.18 8.26
N VAL A 781 0.68 -6.13 7.55
CA VAL A 781 0.31 -7.44 8.11
C VAL A 781 1.55 -8.23 8.53
N ALA A 782 2.60 -8.26 7.69
CA ALA A 782 3.84 -8.96 7.98
C ALA A 782 4.54 -8.43 9.24
N ALA A 783 4.53 -7.11 9.46
CA ALA A 783 5.01 -6.48 10.69
C ALA A 783 4.22 -6.94 11.93
N LYS A 784 2.88 -6.92 11.86
CA LYS A 784 2.01 -7.38 12.96
C LYS A 784 2.15 -8.88 13.23
N ILE A 785 2.37 -9.71 12.21
CA ILE A 785 2.66 -11.16 12.35
C ILE A 785 3.98 -11.37 13.09
N ALA A 786 5.03 -10.64 12.72
CA ALA A 786 6.34 -10.73 13.37
C ALA A 786 6.29 -10.32 14.85
N ASP A 787 5.61 -9.22 15.16
CA ASP A 787 5.36 -8.76 16.53
C ASP A 787 4.57 -9.80 17.34
N SER A 788 3.45 -10.29 16.80
CA SER A 788 2.60 -11.30 17.44
C SER A 788 3.37 -12.58 17.80
N LEU A 789 4.21 -13.08 16.89
CA LEU A 789 5.01 -14.29 17.12
C LEU A 789 6.19 -14.06 18.09
N SER A 790 6.69 -12.83 18.21
CA SER A 790 7.73 -12.48 19.19
C SER A 790 7.27 -12.75 20.63
N GLY A 791 5.98 -12.53 20.94
CA GLY A 791 5.35 -12.80 22.24
C GLY A 791 5.30 -14.28 22.64
N PHE A 792 5.64 -15.19 21.73
CA PHE A 792 5.78 -16.64 21.95
C PHE A 792 7.26 -17.10 21.98
N GLY A 793 8.22 -16.17 21.82
CA GLY A 793 9.64 -16.49 21.72
C GLY A 793 10.02 -17.15 20.40
N ILE A 794 9.51 -16.58 19.30
CA ILE A 794 9.83 -16.89 17.90
C ILE A 794 10.23 -15.57 17.23
N GLU A 795 11.47 -15.47 16.76
CA GLU A 795 11.99 -14.29 16.07
C GLU A 795 11.70 -14.39 14.57
N ILE A 796 10.85 -13.51 14.03
CA ILE A 796 10.57 -13.43 12.60
C ILE A 796 11.34 -12.26 11.99
N LYS A 797 12.16 -12.55 10.96
CA LYS A 797 12.88 -11.56 10.16
C LYS A 797 12.10 -11.30 8.89
N LEU A 798 11.79 -10.05 8.61
CA LEU A 798 11.03 -9.66 7.42
C LEU A 798 11.98 -9.38 6.25
N LYS A 799 11.74 -10.02 5.12
CA LYS A 799 12.51 -9.84 3.88
C LYS A 799 11.60 -9.40 2.73
N ARG A 800 11.63 -8.10 2.44
CA ARG A 800 10.96 -7.50 1.26
C ARG A 800 11.63 -8.01 -0.01
N TRP A 801 10.85 -8.56 -0.92
CA TRP A 801 11.22 -8.80 -2.31
C TRP A 801 10.51 -7.79 -3.21
N GLN A 802 11.00 -7.57 -4.43
CA GLN A 802 10.15 -6.95 -5.44
C GLN A 802 8.99 -7.91 -5.79
N ALA A 803 7.90 -7.34 -6.29
CA ALA A 803 6.77 -8.14 -6.78
C ALA A 803 7.24 -9.08 -7.91
N GLY A 804 6.59 -10.24 -8.02
CA GLY A 804 6.91 -11.27 -8.99
C GLY A 804 8.16 -12.12 -8.70
N GLU A 805 9.28 -11.50 -8.31
CA GLU A 805 10.55 -12.20 -8.02
C GLU A 805 10.41 -13.30 -6.97
N LEU A 806 9.57 -13.07 -5.95
CA LEU A 806 9.32 -14.02 -4.88
C LEU A 806 8.67 -15.31 -5.40
N GLU A 807 7.58 -15.21 -6.17
CA GLU A 807 6.87 -16.39 -6.67
C GLU A 807 7.72 -17.16 -7.70
N GLU A 808 8.50 -16.48 -8.54
CA GLU A 808 9.53 -17.11 -9.39
C GLU A 808 10.54 -17.89 -8.51
N SER A 809 11.07 -17.24 -7.47
CA SER A 809 12.05 -17.83 -6.56
C SER A 809 11.52 -19.11 -5.91
N LEU A 810 10.28 -19.07 -5.39
CA LEU A 810 9.61 -20.21 -4.77
C LEU A 810 9.36 -21.35 -5.77
N ARG A 811 8.83 -21.04 -6.97
CA ARG A 811 8.55 -22.03 -8.03
C ARG A 811 9.82 -22.67 -8.59
N SER A 812 10.94 -21.93 -8.62
CA SER A 812 12.25 -22.46 -9.03
C SER A 812 12.85 -23.49 -8.03
N GLY A 813 12.21 -23.69 -6.88
CA GLY A 813 12.63 -24.65 -5.87
C GLY A 813 13.76 -24.16 -4.97
N LYS A 814 14.10 -22.87 -4.99
CA LYS A 814 15.07 -22.29 -4.04
C LYS A 814 14.61 -22.53 -2.58
N PRO A 815 15.51 -22.77 -1.62
CA PRO A 815 15.16 -22.87 -0.21
C PRO A 815 14.57 -21.56 0.33
N PHE A 816 13.54 -21.68 1.15
CA PHE A 816 12.98 -20.58 1.94
C PHE A 816 12.63 -21.07 3.35
N GLU A 817 11.99 -20.24 4.18
CA GLU A 817 11.47 -20.66 5.48
C GLU A 817 9.96 -20.45 5.51
N LEU A 818 9.51 -19.20 5.66
CA LEU A 818 8.12 -18.79 5.47
C LEU A 818 8.06 -17.82 4.29
N ALA A 819 7.01 -17.92 3.46
CA ALA A 819 6.81 -16.98 2.36
C ALA A 819 5.34 -16.60 2.20
N TRP A 820 5.05 -15.31 2.09
CA TRP A 820 3.71 -14.81 1.76
C TRP A 820 3.42 -15.08 0.27
N ARG A 821 2.26 -15.68 -0.02
CA ARG A 821 1.73 -15.84 -1.37
C ARG A 821 0.29 -15.35 -1.43
N THR A 822 -0.06 -14.81 -2.59
CA THR A 822 -1.45 -14.62 -3.03
C THR A 822 -1.64 -15.56 -4.22
N VAL A 823 -2.68 -16.40 -4.21
CA VAL A 823 -2.97 -17.34 -5.30
C VAL A 823 -4.43 -17.22 -5.73
N SER A 824 -4.67 -17.28 -7.04
CA SER A 824 -5.98 -17.05 -7.66
C SER A 824 -6.36 -18.33 -8.44
N PRO A 825 -6.98 -19.33 -7.79
CA PRO A 825 -6.93 -20.74 -8.23
C PRO A 825 -7.95 -21.09 -9.32
N SER A 826 -7.87 -20.41 -10.47
CA SER A 826 -8.87 -20.48 -11.55
C SER A 826 -9.03 -21.86 -12.19
N MET A 827 -7.90 -22.52 -12.46
CA MET A 827 -7.85 -23.81 -13.17
C MET A 827 -7.01 -24.86 -12.44
N ASP A 828 -6.37 -24.50 -11.33
CA ASP A 828 -5.26 -25.23 -10.66
C ASP A 828 -5.60 -26.60 -10.04
N HIS A 829 -6.77 -27.17 -10.32
CA HIS A 829 -7.14 -28.51 -9.85
C HIS A 829 -6.26 -29.64 -10.44
N PHE A 830 -5.61 -29.41 -11.58
CA PHE A 830 -4.56 -30.29 -12.11
C PHE A 830 -3.19 -30.08 -11.44
N LEU A 831 -2.99 -28.96 -10.76
CA LEU A 831 -1.72 -28.52 -10.20
C LEU A 831 -1.80 -28.23 -8.68
N ILE A 832 -2.73 -28.88 -7.98
CA ILE A 832 -3.03 -28.71 -6.53
C ILE A 832 -1.77 -28.69 -5.65
N GLY A 833 -0.76 -29.50 -5.97
CA GLY A 833 0.52 -29.48 -5.28
C GLY A 833 1.17 -28.09 -5.22
N GLY A 834 1.11 -27.29 -6.29
CA GLY A 834 1.71 -25.95 -6.39
C GLY A 834 0.96 -24.86 -5.61
N LEU A 835 -0.32 -25.07 -5.32
CA LEU A 835 -1.05 -24.26 -4.34
C LEU A 835 -0.52 -24.54 -2.93
N ILE A 836 -0.31 -25.82 -2.59
CA ILE A 836 0.10 -26.29 -1.26
C ILE A 836 1.59 -26.01 -0.96
N ALA A 837 2.47 -26.29 -1.92
CA ALA A 837 3.92 -26.18 -1.79
C ALA A 837 4.52 -25.71 -3.15
N PRO A 838 4.94 -24.44 -3.30
CA PRO A 838 5.30 -23.87 -4.60
C PRO A 838 6.45 -24.59 -5.32
N ALA A 839 7.36 -25.19 -4.55
CA ALA A 839 8.54 -25.89 -5.06
C ALA A 839 8.26 -27.32 -5.56
N ILE A 840 7.04 -27.88 -5.38
CA ILE A 840 6.79 -29.32 -5.64
C ILE A 840 7.08 -29.74 -7.10
N TYR A 841 6.88 -28.84 -8.07
CA TYR A 841 7.10 -29.10 -9.49
C TYR A 841 8.46 -28.64 -10.02
N ALA A 842 9.33 -28.12 -9.14
CA ALA A 842 10.68 -27.71 -9.49
C ALA A 842 11.56 -28.91 -9.91
N PRO A 843 12.68 -28.68 -10.61
CA PRO A 843 13.61 -29.75 -11.01
C PRO A 843 14.04 -30.65 -9.83
N PRO A 844 14.16 -31.98 -9.99
CA PRO A 844 14.39 -32.91 -8.87
C PRO A 844 15.61 -32.57 -8.01
N GLN A 845 16.66 -32.01 -8.60
CA GLN A 845 17.87 -31.56 -7.90
C GLN A 845 17.66 -30.41 -6.89
N SER A 846 16.51 -29.73 -6.92
CA SER A 846 16.09 -28.75 -5.90
C SER A 846 15.61 -29.39 -4.59
N GLY A 847 15.26 -30.68 -4.62
CA GLY A 847 14.54 -31.34 -3.53
C GLY A 847 13.09 -30.85 -3.35
N GLY A 848 12.48 -30.27 -4.39
CA GLY A 848 11.16 -29.62 -4.34
C GLY A 848 10.03 -30.42 -3.69
N LEU A 849 9.98 -31.75 -3.90
CA LEU A 849 9.01 -32.63 -3.24
C LEU A 849 9.11 -32.61 -1.71
N ALA A 850 10.31 -32.41 -1.15
CA ALA A 850 10.55 -32.33 0.29
C ALA A 850 10.16 -30.97 0.90
N ALA A 851 9.87 -29.96 0.08
CA ALA A 851 9.29 -28.71 0.56
C ALA A 851 7.83 -28.88 1.02
N LEU A 852 7.14 -29.95 0.61
CA LEU A 852 5.80 -30.26 1.12
C LEU A 852 5.91 -30.95 2.49
N ALA A 853 5.68 -30.17 3.56
CA ALA A 853 5.92 -30.53 4.96
C ALA A 853 5.05 -31.67 5.57
N SER A 854 4.35 -32.46 4.74
CA SER A 854 3.52 -33.60 5.17
C SER A 854 3.60 -34.76 4.16
N PRO A 855 4.32 -35.86 4.49
CA PRO A 855 4.44 -37.02 3.60
C PRO A 855 3.11 -37.66 3.21
N VAL A 856 2.09 -37.56 4.09
CA VAL A 856 0.74 -38.07 3.79
C VAL A 856 0.10 -37.24 2.67
N ILE A 857 0.19 -35.91 2.73
CA ILE A 857 -0.35 -35.04 1.67
C ILE A 857 0.43 -35.21 0.38
N LEU A 858 1.77 -35.29 0.45
CA LEU A 858 2.61 -35.58 -0.73
C LEU A 858 2.19 -36.89 -1.42
N SER A 859 1.95 -37.95 -0.66
CA SER A 859 1.47 -39.23 -1.21
C SER A 859 0.08 -39.13 -1.84
N GLN A 860 -0.79 -38.24 -1.37
CA GLN A 860 -2.12 -38.04 -1.95
C GLN A 860 -2.07 -37.15 -3.20
N VAL A 861 -1.26 -36.09 -3.22
CA VAL A 861 -1.03 -35.24 -4.40
C VAL A 861 -0.43 -36.06 -5.55
N LEU A 862 0.62 -36.85 -5.28
CA LEU A 862 1.24 -37.75 -6.26
C LEU A 862 0.33 -38.91 -6.70
N SER A 863 -0.76 -39.18 -5.97
CA SER A 863 -1.82 -40.12 -6.37
C SER A 863 -2.89 -39.44 -7.22
N LEU A 864 -3.29 -38.22 -6.87
CA LEU A 864 -4.27 -37.43 -7.63
C LEU A 864 -3.75 -37.12 -9.03
N GLU A 865 -2.49 -36.72 -9.16
CA GLU A 865 -1.84 -36.50 -10.46
C GLU A 865 -1.80 -37.78 -11.32
N ARG A 866 -1.95 -38.97 -10.73
CA ARG A 866 -1.99 -40.27 -11.43
C ARG A 866 -3.40 -40.74 -11.80
N ALA A 867 -4.44 -40.18 -11.20
CA ALA A 867 -5.82 -40.51 -11.55
C ALA A 867 -6.17 -39.98 -12.96
N PHE A 868 -7.06 -40.69 -13.65
CA PHE A 868 -7.56 -40.31 -14.98
C PHE A 868 -9.10 -40.17 -15.01
N ILE A 869 -9.77 -40.38 -13.87
CA ILE A 869 -11.23 -40.35 -13.73
C ILE A 869 -11.61 -39.12 -12.89
N GLU A 870 -12.43 -38.24 -13.45
CA GLU A 870 -12.75 -36.93 -12.85
C GLU A 870 -13.43 -37.04 -11.47
N THR A 871 -14.29 -38.05 -11.27
CA THR A 871 -14.96 -38.29 -9.98
C THR A 871 -13.98 -38.73 -8.89
N GLU A 872 -12.95 -39.49 -9.23
CA GLU A 872 -11.87 -39.89 -8.30
C GLU A 872 -10.99 -38.69 -7.96
N VAL A 873 -10.58 -37.91 -8.96
CA VAL A 873 -9.84 -36.65 -8.77
C VAL A 873 -10.60 -35.69 -7.85
N ARG A 874 -11.90 -35.52 -8.06
CA ARG A 874 -12.76 -34.64 -7.24
C ARG A 874 -12.92 -35.14 -5.80
N ALA A 875 -13.04 -36.45 -5.59
CA ALA A 875 -13.08 -37.04 -4.25
C ALA A 875 -11.72 -36.91 -3.53
N GLN A 876 -10.61 -37.17 -4.24
CA GLN A 876 -9.26 -37.12 -3.68
C GLN A 876 -8.80 -35.67 -3.42
N ALA A 877 -9.19 -34.69 -4.24
CA ALA A 877 -8.93 -33.28 -4.01
C ALA A 877 -9.55 -32.78 -2.69
N ARG A 878 -10.82 -33.12 -2.43
CA ARG A 878 -11.48 -32.81 -1.15
C ARG A 878 -10.82 -33.52 0.03
N PHE A 879 -10.34 -34.74 -0.16
CA PHE A 879 -9.56 -35.44 0.86
C PHE A 879 -8.20 -34.77 1.13
N ILE A 880 -7.52 -34.27 0.10
CA ILE A 880 -6.31 -33.46 0.22
C ILE A 880 -6.60 -32.16 0.98
N ASP A 881 -7.69 -31.46 0.68
CA ASP A 881 -8.10 -30.26 1.42
C ASP A 881 -8.32 -30.55 2.92
N ARG A 882 -9.10 -31.59 3.26
CA ARG A 882 -9.26 -32.05 4.66
C ARG A 882 -7.91 -32.29 5.35
N LEU A 883 -6.94 -32.88 4.66
CA LEU A 883 -5.60 -33.11 5.20
C LEU A 883 -4.79 -31.81 5.33
N VAL A 884 -4.86 -30.89 4.37
CA VAL A 884 -4.22 -29.56 4.44
C VAL A 884 -4.73 -28.81 5.67
N ARG A 885 -6.04 -28.81 5.92
CA ARG A 885 -6.67 -28.18 7.10
C ARG A 885 -6.27 -28.83 8.43
N GLN A 886 -5.83 -30.10 8.44
CA GLN A 886 -5.41 -30.84 9.64
C GLN A 886 -3.90 -30.79 9.92
N GLU A 887 -3.08 -30.89 8.87
CA GLU A 887 -1.60 -30.92 8.95
C GLU A 887 -0.95 -29.55 8.78
N LEU A 888 -1.69 -28.57 8.25
CA LEU A 888 -1.23 -27.20 7.97
C LEU A 888 0.14 -27.18 7.27
N PRO A 889 0.29 -27.75 6.06
CA PRO A 889 1.51 -27.60 5.25
C PRO A 889 1.74 -26.15 4.80
N LEU A 890 0.76 -25.28 4.99
CA LEU A 890 0.80 -23.83 4.88
C LEU A 890 -0.11 -23.22 5.96
N ILE A 891 -0.01 -21.92 6.23
CA ILE A 891 -0.97 -21.19 7.06
C ILE A 891 -1.91 -20.39 6.16
N PRO A 892 -3.20 -20.73 6.04
CA PRO A 892 -4.16 -19.93 5.29
C PRO A 892 -4.54 -18.67 6.08
N LEU A 893 -4.73 -17.54 5.41
CA LEU A 893 -5.07 -16.26 6.05
C LEU A 893 -6.52 -15.87 5.75
N TRP A 894 -6.78 -15.41 4.53
CA TRP A 894 -8.09 -14.94 4.07
C TRP A 894 -8.24 -15.05 2.56
N GLN A 895 -9.49 -14.98 2.12
CA GLN A 895 -9.88 -14.88 0.73
C GLN A 895 -10.56 -13.52 0.51
N VAL A 896 -10.17 -12.84 -0.58
CA VAL A 896 -10.84 -11.63 -1.07
C VAL A 896 -11.14 -11.75 -2.56
N PRO A 897 -12.20 -11.10 -3.06
CA PRO A 897 -12.50 -11.06 -4.50
C PRO A 897 -11.43 -10.28 -5.26
N HIS A 898 -10.77 -10.92 -6.24
CA HIS A 898 -9.88 -10.22 -7.17
C HIS A 898 -10.71 -9.29 -8.07
N ARG A 899 -10.27 -8.03 -8.23
CA ARG A 899 -11.04 -6.98 -8.92
C ARG A 899 -10.15 -6.09 -9.75
N TYR A 900 -10.64 -5.75 -10.94
CA TYR A 900 -10.04 -4.77 -11.86
C TYR A 900 -11.06 -3.70 -12.22
N ALA A 901 -10.60 -2.50 -12.57
CA ALA A 901 -11.45 -1.37 -12.92
C ALA A 901 -10.96 -0.62 -14.16
N TRP A 902 -11.88 -0.05 -14.93
CA TRP A 902 -11.57 0.68 -16.15
C TRP A 902 -12.51 1.87 -16.38
N ARG A 903 -12.04 2.85 -17.16
CA ARG A 903 -12.84 4.00 -17.60
C ARG A 903 -13.80 3.54 -18.69
N LYS A 904 -15.07 3.96 -18.66
CA LYS A 904 -16.09 3.55 -19.65
C LYS A 904 -15.85 4.06 -21.08
N ASP A 905 -14.89 4.98 -21.26
CA ASP A 905 -14.39 5.39 -22.57
C ASP A 905 -13.56 4.30 -23.25
N LEU A 906 -12.97 3.38 -22.46
CA LEU A 906 -12.40 2.11 -22.91
C LEU A 906 -13.55 1.09 -23.01
N THR A 907 -13.95 0.82 -24.25
CA THR A 907 -14.99 -0.17 -24.60
C THR A 907 -14.36 -1.50 -25.02
N GLY A 908 -15.12 -2.59 -24.96
CA GLY A 908 -14.67 -3.93 -25.37
C GLY A 908 -14.11 -4.82 -24.25
N VAL A 909 -13.68 -4.26 -23.11
CA VAL A 909 -13.18 -5.04 -21.96
C VAL A 909 -14.21 -6.07 -21.49
N ARG A 910 -13.85 -7.36 -21.54
CA ARG A 910 -14.69 -8.45 -21.03
C ARG A 910 -14.79 -8.38 -19.49
N PRO A 911 -15.99 -8.25 -18.90
CA PRO A 911 -16.16 -8.38 -17.46
C PRO A 911 -16.01 -9.85 -17.05
N ASN A 912 -15.59 -10.07 -15.80
CA ASN A 912 -15.43 -11.36 -15.16
C ASN A 912 -14.49 -12.30 -15.95
N SER A 913 -13.23 -11.88 -16.11
CA SER A 913 -12.13 -12.66 -16.69
C SER A 913 -11.01 -12.88 -15.66
N ASP A 914 -10.40 -14.07 -15.67
CA ASP A 914 -9.18 -14.38 -14.90
C ASP A 914 -7.88 -13.93 -15.61
N ARG A 915 -7.94 -13.66 -16.92
CA ARG A 915 -6.85 -13.03 -17.70
C ARG A 915 -7.14 -11.54 -17.89
N LEU A 916 -6.20 -10.66 -17.55
CA LEU A 916 -6.39 -9.20 -17.65
C LEU A 916 -6.52 -8.72 -19.11
N TYR A 917 -5.73 -9.31 -20.02
CA TYR A 917 -5.69 -8.98 -21.45
C TYR A 917 -6.53 -9.90 -22.34
N HIS A 918 -7.45 -10.65 -21.74
CA HIS A 918 -8.51 -11.35 -22.47
C HIS A 918 -9.23 -10.37 -23.42
N ASN A 919 -9.55 -10.84 -24.63
CA ASN A 919 -10.26 -10.10 -25.67
C ASN A 919 -9.70 -8.72 -26.06
N VAL A 920 -8.40 -8.44 -25.83
CA VAL A 920 -7.74 -7.17 -26.16
C VAL A 920 -7.93 -6.70 -27.62
N ARG A 921 -8.17 -7.62 -28.58
CA ARG A 921 -8.54 -7.30 -29.97
C ARG A 921 -9.88 -6.55 -30.11
N GLU A 922 -10.79 -6.70 -29.15
CA GLU A 922 -12.10 -6.06 -29.12
C GLU A 922 -12.06 -4.69 -28.41
N TRP A 923 -10.93 -4.36 -27.77
CA TRP A 923 -10.79 -3.15 -26.97
C TRP A 923 -10.64 -1.91 -27.85
N SER A 924 -11.35 -0.84 -27.49
CA SER A 924 -11.30 0.44 -28.18
C SER A 924 -11.40 1.59 -27.18
N VAL A 925 -10.33 2.40 -27.09
CA VAL A 925 -10.32 3.69 -26.38
C VAL A 925 -10.95 4.73 -27.28
N ARG A 926 -12.05 5.33 -26.84
CA ARG A 926 -12.59 6.53 -27.47
C ARG A 926 -11.92 7.77 -26.90
N PRO A 927 -11.79 8.86 -27.68
CA PRO A 927 -11.60 10.18 -27.09
C PRO A 927 -12.72 10.41 -26.06
N ALA A 928 -12.35 10.70 -24.81
CA ALA A 928 -13.30 11.20 -23.82
C ALA A 928 -13.97 12.43 -24.43
N ALA A 929 -15.27 12.36 -24.71
CA ALA A 929 -15.99 13.42 -25.42
C ALA A 929 -15.83 14.71 -24.60
N GLU A 930 -15.19 15.73 -25.20
CA GLU A 930 -14.66 16.89 -24.46
C GLU A 930 -15.70 17.43 -23.48
N ALA A 931 -15.45 17.19 -22.19
CA ALA A 931 -16.32 17.61 -21.12
C ALA A 931 -16.25 19.14 -21.07
N LYS A 932 -17.18 19.80 -21.78
CA LYS A 932 -17.35 21.24 -21.73
C LYS A 932 -17.37 21.65 -20.25
N SER A 933 -16.43 22.53 -19.88
CA SER A 933 -16.34 22.99 -18.50
C SER A 933 -17.70 23.49 -18.03
N PRO A 934 -18.11 23.16 -16.79
CA PRO A 934 -19.14 23.93 -16.11
C PRO A 934 -18.72 25.41 -15.99
#